data_AF-A0A061F0A1-F1
#
_entry.id   AF-A0A061F0A1-F1
#
_cell.length_a   1.000
_cell.length_b   1.000
_cell.length_c   1.000
_cell.angle_alpha   90.00
_cell.angle_beta   90.00
_cell.angle_gamma   90.00
#
_symmetry.space_group_name_H-M   'P 1'
#
loop_
_entity.id
_entity.type
_entity.pdbx_description
1 polymer ?
#
loop_
_entity_poly.entity_id
_entity_poly.type
_entity_poly.pdbx_seq_one_letter_code
_entity_poly.pdbx_strand_id
1 'polypeptide(L)'
;MEKLGGFYKREGRTKDHEVLICRLIDRPLRPTMPKGFYHETQLLSWVLSYDGLHSPDALAVTAAGLAVALSEVPNSKAIAGVRVGLLGDRFVVNPTTKEMEDSTLDLFLAGTDSAILMVEGYCDFLPEEKLLEAVQVGQDAVRAICTAVDALVKKCGKPKMLDAIKLPPPGLYRRVEKIAGDELHKVLQIRSKIPRRKAISLLEENVINILTEKGYISTEDNSGTAETIQDWLEEEDEDEEIVVDGEVDEGDVHIKPVSRKSTPLFTEVDVKLVFKEVTSKFLRRRIVEGGKRSDGRSPEGIRSITSRCGLLPRAHGSALFTRGETQSLVVVTLGDRQMAQKVDNLANVEEFKRFYLQYSFPPSCVGEVGRMGAPSRREIGHGTLAERALEPILPSEDEFPYTIRVESTITESNGSSSMASVCGGCLALQDAGVPLKCSIAGIAMGMVLDTKEFGGDGAPLILSDITGSEDASGDMDLKVAGTEDGITAFQMDIKVGGITLPVMKEALLQARDGRRRVLGEMLKCSPPPAKSLSKYAPLIHIMKVAPDKVNIIIGSGGKKVKSIIEETGVEAIDTQDDGIVKITAKDLSSLEKSKSIISNLTMVPTVGDIYRNCEIKSIAPYGVFVEIAPGREGLCHISELTSDWLAKAEDAFKVGDRVDVKLIEVNDKGQLRLSRRALLPVPETNSEDPSSEQLTGHQAKVITDSGKASDKSTPKKYVNVPKSDALAQEKLEQPKDKSSGTKISSSSKSSSAENTLLPRKKVFKRIKKSTSKAVTGVSGKDGE
;
A
#
# COMPACT_ATOMS: atom_id res chain seq x y z
N MET A 1 -9.45 -0.12 -34.97
CA MET A 1 -9.01 -1.45 -34.50
C MET A 1 -7.49 -1.49 -34.53
N GLU A 2 -6.87 -1.02 -33.46
CA GLU A 2 -5.46 -1.37 -33.21
C GLU A 2 -5.39 -2.82 -32.71
N LYS A 3 -4.20 -3.41 -32.75
CA LYS A 3 -4.01 -4.85 -32.48
C LYS A 3 -3.23 -5.02 -31.19
N LEU A 4 -3.67 -5.98 -30.36
CA LEU A 4 -3.03 -6.39 -29.11
C LEU A 4 -1.50 -6.40 -29.23
N GLY A 5 -0.81 -5.74 -28.29
CA GLY A 5 0.63 -5.50 -28.35
C GLY A 5 1.52 -6.75 -28.24
N GLY A 6 0.95 -7.89 -27.82
CA GLY A 6 1.68 -9.16 -27.74
C GLY A 6 2.14 -9.69 -29.10
N PHE A 7 3.26 -10.42 -29.13
CA PHE A 7 3.92 -10.94 -30.35
C PHE A 7 2.96 -11.67 -31.31
N TYR A 8 2.09 -12.55 -30.78
CA TYR A 8 1.10 -13.31 -31.55
C TYR A 8 -0.17 -12.52 -31.91
N LYS A 9 -0.31 -11.27 -31.44
CA LYS A 9 -1.44 -10.35 -31.67
C LYS A 9 -2.82 -10.97 -31.35
N ARG A 10 -2.82 -11.82 -30.32
CA ARG A 10 -3.96 -12.53 -29.73
C ARG A 10 -3.76 -12.57 -28.21
N GLU A 11 -4.86 -12.59 -27.45
CA GLU A 11 -4.86 -12.84 -26.01
C GLU A 11 -4.11 -14.15 -25.68
N GLY A 12 -3.32 -14.13 -24.61
CA GLY A 12 -2.37 -15.18 -24.27
C GLY A 12 -2.71 -15.87 -22.95
N ARG A 13 -1.86 -15.67 -21.94
CA ARG A 13 -2.17 -16.05 -20.56
C ARG A 13 -3.04 -14.97 -19.92
N THR A 14 -3.89 -15.39 -18.98
CA THR A 14 -4.70 -14.50 -18.14
C THR A 14 -3.82 -13.46 -17.44
N LYS A 15 -4.18 -12.19 -17.56
CA LYS A 15 -3.51 -11.04 -16.93
C LYS A 15 -3.89 -10.94 -15.45
N ASP A 16 -3.07 -10.28 -14.64
CA ASP A 16 -3.31 -10.14 -13.20
C ASP A 16 -4.68 -9.51 -12.88
N HIS A 17 -5.09 -8.47 -13.63
CA HIS A 17 -6.42 -7.85 -13.45
C HIS A 17 -7.58 -8.80 -13.75
N GLU A 18 -7.46 -9.66 -14.77
CA GLU A 18 -8.48 -10.68 -15.10
C GLU A 18 -8.55 -11.74 -13.99
N VAL A 19 -7.41 -12.11 -13.39
CA VAL A 19 -7.36 -12.99 -12.21
C VAL A 19 -8.02 -12.33 -10.99
N LEU A 20 -7.83 -11.03 -10.78
CA LEU A 20 -8.47 -10.28 -9.70
C LEU A 20 -9.99 -10.21 -9.91
N ILE A 21 -10.48 -9.88 -11.11
CA ILE A 21 -11.92 -9.89 -11.43
C ILE A 21 -12.52 -11.28 -11.21
N CYS A 22 -11.82 -12.36 -11.59
CA CYS A 22 -12.25 -13.72 -11.29
C CYS A 22 -12.38 -13.99 -9.78
N ARG A 23 -11.61 -13.32 -8.92
CA ARG A 23 -11.75 -13.40 -7.45
C ARG A 23 -12.87 -12.51 -6.92
N LEU A 24 -13.08 -11.32 -7.50
CA LEU A 24 -14.21 -10.45 -7.16
C LEU A 24 -15.56 -11.12 -7.47
N ILE A 25 -15.61 -11.99 -8.48
CA ILE A 25 -16.75 -12.87 -8.78
C ILE A 25 -16.85 -14.04 -7.79
N ASP A 26 -15.75 -14.77 -7.57
CA ASP A 26 -15.75 -16.01 -6.77
C ASP A 26 -16.08 -15.78 -5.28
N ARG A 27 -15.47 -14.74 -4.67
CA ARG A 27 -15.57 -14.44 -3.22
C ARG A 27 -17.02 -14.27 -2.73
N PRO A 28 -17.87 -13.39 -3.29
CA PRO A 28 -19.26 -13.25 -2.85
C PRO A 28 -20.16 -14.40 -3.29
N LEU A 29 -19.88 -15.04 -4.44
CA LEU A 29 -20.74 -16.10 -4.96
C LEU A 29 -20.63 -17.40 -4.14
N ARG A 30 -19.40 -17.81 -3.82
CA ARG A 30 -19.09 -19.07 -3.14
C ARG A 30 -19.89 -19.34 -1.85
N PRO A 31 -20.11 -18.38 -0.92
CA PRO A 31 -20.93 -18.62 0.28
C PRO A 31 -22.45 -18.70 0.02
N THR A 32 -22.95 -18.37 -1.18
CA THR A 32 -24.38 -18.53 -1.52
C THR A 32 -24.76 -19.88 -2.11
N MET A 33 -23.77 -20.69 -2.48
CA MET A 33 -23.97 -22.09 -2.87
C MET A 33 -24.29 -22.91 -1.61
N PRO A 34 -25.38 -23.71 -1.59
CA PRO A 34 -25.76 -24.46 -0.39
C PRO A 34 -24.75 -25.58 -0.08
N LYS A 35 -24.53 -25.83 1.21
CA LYS A 35 -23.78 -27.01 1.68
C LYS A 35 -24.37 -28.27 1.06
N GLY A 36 -23.51 -29.19 0.65
CA GLY A 36 -23.92 -30.44 -0.02
C GLY A 36 -24.00 -30.37 -1.55
N PHE A 37 -23.88 -29.20 -2.17
CA PHE A 37 -23.77 -29.09 -3.62
C PHE A 37 -22.31 -29.23 -4.07
N TYR A 38 -21.98 -30.38 -4.68
CA TYR A 38 -20.61 -30.75 -5.07
C TYR A 38 -20.42 -30.90 -6.60
N HIS A 39 -21.36 -30.43 -7.41
CA HIS A 39 -21.22 -30.45 -8.86
C HIS A 39 -20.21 -29.39 -9.32
N GLU A 40 -19.31 -29.76 -10.23
CA GLU A 40 -18.39 -28.81 -10.86
C GLU A 40 -19.19 -27.72 -11.58
N THR A 41 -18.96 -26.47 -11.19
CA THR A 41 -19.69 -25.31 -11.68
C THR A 41 -18.69 -24.31 -12.24
N GLN A 42 -18.67 -24.16 -13.56
CA GLN A 42 -17.81 -23.21 -14.26
C GLN A 42 -18.61 -21.97 -14.65
N LEU A 43 -18.08 -20.79 -14.30
CA LEU A 43 -18.55 -19.50 -14.81
C LEU A 43 -17.49 -18.91 -15.73
N LEU A 44 -17.94 -18.38 -16.86
CA LEU A 44 -17.12 -17.73 -17.86
C LEU A 44 -17.72 -16.35 -18.13
N SER A 45 -16.91 -15.31 -18.04
CA SER A 45 -17.32 -13.91 -18.21
C SER A 45 -16.40 -13.26 -19.24
N TRP A 46 -16.97 -12.69 -20.30
CA TRP A 46 -16.24 -12.08 -21.40
C TRP A 46 -16.70 -10.64 -21.61
N VAL A 47 -15.75 -9.70 -21.69
CA VAL A 47 -16.02 -8.30 -22.03
C VAL A 47 -16.12 -8.18 -23.55
N LEU A 48 -17.33 -8.36 -24.08
CA LEU A 48 -17.60 -8.29 -25.53
C LEU A 48 -17.60 -6.86 -26.08
N SER A 49 -17.76 -5.86 -25.22
CA SER A 49 -17.72 -4.44 -25.53
C SER A 49 -17.34 -3.66 -24.26
N TYR A 50 -16.65 -2.53 -24.45
CA TYR A 50 -16.25 -1.60 -23.40
C TYR A 50 -16.51 -0.19 -23.93
N ASP A 51 -17.11 0.67 -23.09
CA ASP A 51 -17.52 2.03 -23.47
C ASP A 51 -16.41 3.07 -23.34
N GLY A 52 -15.27 2.69 -22.73
CA GLY A 52 -14.17 3.60 -22.41
C GLY A 52 -14.41 4.47 -21.17
N LEU A 53 -15.53 4.29 -20.47
CA LEU A 53 -15.99 5.17 -19.38
C LEU A 53 -16.18 4.45 -18.04
N HIS A 54 -16.68 3.21 -18.02
CA HIS A 54 -17.00 2.49 -16.78
C HIS A 54 -16.26 1.15 -16.69
N SER A 55 -15.50 0.91 -15.61
CA SER A 55 -14.80 -0.36 -15.45
C SER A 55 -15.77 -1.55 -15.41
N PRO A 56 -15.53 -2.62 -16.19
CA PRO A 56 -16.45 -3.76 -16.29
C PRO A 56 -16.55 -4.60 -15.01
N ASP A 57 -15.68 -4.41 -14.02
CA ASP A 57 -15.57 -5.23 -12.79
C ASP A 57 -16.93 -5.44 -12.08
N ALA A 58 -17.66 -4.35 -11.84
CA ALA A 58 -18.94 -4.35 -11.12
C ALA A 58 -20.05 -5.02 -11.95
N LEU A 59 -20.03 -4.79 -13.26
CA LEU A 59 -20.94 -5.43 -14.21
C LEU A 59 -20.66 -6.93 -14.32
N ALA A 60 -19.39 -7.36 -14.29
CA ALA A 60 -19.01 -8.77 -14.36
C ALA A 60 -19.47 -9.57 -13.14
N VAL A 61 -19.33 -9.03 -11.92
CA VAL A 61 -19.87 -9.64 -10.70
C VAL A 61 -21.40 -9.71 -10.73
N THR A 62 -22.06 -8.64 -11.16
CA THR A 62 -23.53 -8.61 -11.29
C THR A 62 -24.06 -9.56 -12.37
N ALA A 63 -23.37 -9.66 -13.51
CA ALA A 63 -23.72 -10.57 -14.60
C ALA A 63 -23.51 -12.04 -14.20
N ALA A 64 -22.44 -12.36 -13.46
CA ALA A 64 -22.21 -13.68 -12.92
C ALA A 64 -23.28 -14.08 -11.88
N GLY A 65 -23.64 -13.16 -10.97
CA GLY A 65 -24.73 -13.35 -10.01
C GLY A 65 -26.08 -13.59 -10.69
N LEU A 66 -26.41 -12.79 -11.71
CA LEU A 66 -27.61 -12.96 -12.54
C LEU A 66 -27.61 -14.30 -13.30
N ALA A 67 -26.49 -14.69 -13.90
CA ALA A 67 -26.37 -15.95 -14.64
C ALA A 67 -26.63 -17.17 -13.76
N VAL A 68 -26.05 -17.22 -12.55
CA VAL A 68 -26.34 -18.27 -11.57
C VAL A 68 -27.80 -18.22 -11.12
N ALA A 69 -28.32 -17.02 -10.81
CA ALA A 69 -29.70 -16.87 -10.36
C ALA A 69 -30.73 -17.34 -11.41
N LEU A 70 -30.48 -17.14 -12.71
CA LEU A 70 -31.30 -17.67 -13.81
C LEU A 70 -31.10 -19.17 -14.09
N SER A 71 -29.94 -19.74 -13.76
CA SER A 71 -29.59 -21.13 -14.06
C SER A 71 -30.27 -22.16 -13.15
N GLU A 72 -30.12 -23.46 -13.45
CA GLU A 72 -30.53 -24.55 -12.56
C GLU A 72 -29.68 -24.65 -11.28
N VAL A 73 -28.48 -24.04 -11.24
CA VAL A 73 -27.53 -24.15 -10.13
C VAL A 73 -28.16 -23.61 -8.83
N PRO A 74 -28.12 -24.37 -7.72
CA PRO A 74 -28.72 -23.93 -6.46
C PRO A 74 -27.94 -22.76 -5.86
N ASN A 75 -28.61 -21.62 -5.67
CA ASN A 75 -28.08 -20.44 -4.98
C ASN A 75 -29.13 -19.91 -3.99
N SER A 76 -28.68 -19.46 -2.81
CA SER A 76 -29.60 -19.01 -1.75
C SER A 76 -30.27 -17.66 -2.03
N LYS A 77 -29.56 -16.75 -2.72
CA LYS A 77 -30.02 -15.41 -3.10
C LYS A 77 -29.36 -14.93 -4.40
N ALA A 78 -29.94 -13.91 -5.04
CA ALA A 78 -29.28 -13.13 -6.09
C ALA A 78 -28.14 -12.27 -5.51
N ILE A 79 -27.12 -12.00 -6.33
CA ILE A 79 -25.95 -11.19 -5.96
C ILE A 79 -25.75 -10.07 -6.98
N ALA A 80 -25.37 -8.90 -6.49
CA ALA A 80 -24.85 -7.80 -7.30
C ALA A 80 -23.52 -7.28 -6.74
N GLY A 81 -22.74 -6.61 -7.60
CA GLY A 81 -21.51 -5.92 -7.23
C GLY A 81 -21.52 -4.47 -7.72
N VAL A 82 -20.97 -3.56 -6.93
CA VAL A 82 -20.83 -2.12 -7.23
C VAL A 82 -19.46 -1.62 -6.81
N ARG A 83 -18.97 -0.56 -7.47
CA ARG A 83 -17.86 0.26 -6.98
C ARG A 83 -18.43 1.56 -6.39
N VAL A 84 -17.83 2.08 -5.31
CA VAL A 84 -18.17 3.37 -4.72
C VAL A 84 -16.91 4.23 -4.66
N GLY A 85 -16.97 5.41 -5.28
CA GLY A 85 -15.93 6.45 -5.18
C GLY A 85 -16.33 7.56 -4.20
N LEU A 86 -15.36 8.38 -3.79
CA LEU A 86 -15.54 9.56 -2.95
C LEU A 86 -14.85 10.77 -3.60
N LEU A 87 -15.66 11.62 -4.23
CA LEU A 87 -15.19 12.83 -4.92
C LEU A 87 -15.53 14.05 -4.06
N GLY A 88 -14.51 14.62 -3.41
CA GLY A 88 -14.71 15.57 -2.31
C GLY A 88 -15.48 14.90 -1.17
N ASP A 89 -16.60 15.49 -0.75
CA ASP A 89 -17.52 14.91 0.25
C ASP A 89 -18.63 14.03 -0.37
N ARG A 90 -18.67 13.83 -1.70
CA ARG A 90 -19.76 13.12 -2.40
C ARG A 90 -19.39 11.68 -2.74
N PHE A 91 -20.12 10.72 -2.17
CA PHE A 91 -20.09 9.33 -2.63
C PHE A 91 -20.76 9.18 -4.01
N VAL A 92 -20.14 8.39 -4.89
CA VAL A 92 -20.64 8.07 -6.24
C VAL A 92 -20.66 6.57 -6.43
N VAL A 93 -21.78 6.01 -6.88
CA VAL A 93 -21.92 4.57 -7.18
C VAL A 93 -21.62 4.34 -8.66
N ASN A 94 -20.79 3.33 -8.94
CA ASN A 94 -20.23 2.99 -10.25
C ASN A 94 -19.66 4.23 -10.99
N PRO A 95 -18.73 4.98 -10.36
CA PRO A 95 -18.09 6.14 -10.98
C PRO A 95 -17.36 5.76 -12.27
N THR A 96 -17.24 6.75 -13.17
CA THR A 96 -16.42 6.60 -14.37
C THR A 96 -14.94 6.45 -14.06
N THR A 97 -14.15 5.90 -14.99
CA THR A 97 -12.69 5.77 -14.87
C THR A 97 -12.04 7.12 -14.56
N LYS A 98 -12.54 8.22 -15.15
CA LYS A 98 -12.07 9.58 -14.86
C LYS A 98 -12.49 10.07 -13.47
N GLU A 99 -13.72 9.83 -13.04
CA GLU A 99 -14.13 10.15 -11.66
C GLU A 99 -13.33 9.35 -10.61
N MET A 100 -12.78 8.19 -10.97
CA MET A 100 -11.88 7.42 -10.12
C MET A 100 -10.46 8.02 -10.02
N GLU A 101 -10.00 8.79 -11.00
CA GLU A 101 -8.71 9.50 -10.93
C GLU A 101 -8.72 10.60 -9.85
N ASP A 102 -9.88 11.26 -9.67
CA ASP A 102 -10.13 12.30 -8.65
C ASP A 102 -10.64 11.74 -7.30
N SER A 103 -10.75 10.41 -7.15
CA SER A 103 -11.41 9.77 -6.00
C SER A 103 -10.45 9.41 -4.85
N THR A 104 -10.79 9.78 -3.62
CA THR A 104 -10.03 9.37 -2.41
C THR A 104 -10.36 7.96 -1.90
N LEU A 105 -11.29 7.28 -2.58
CA LEU A 105 -11.78 5.93 -2.26
C LEU A 105 -11.98 5.11 -3.54
N ASP A 106 -11.45 3.90 -3.60
CA ASP A 106 -11.96 2.82 -4.44
C ASP A 106 -12.58 1.77 -3.51
N LEU A 107 -13.90 1.68 -3.46
CA LEU A 107 -14.59 0.67 -2.65
C LEU A 107 -15.43 -0.27 -3.52
N PHE A 108 -14.94 -1.47 -3.78
CA PHE A 108 -15.73 -2.53 -4.37
C PHE A 108 -16.53 -3.27 -3.29
N LEU A 109 -17.84 -3.40 -3.48
CA LEU A 109 -18.77 -4.08 -2.57
C LEU A 109 -19.67 -5.03 -3.35
N ALA A 110 -19.80 -6.27 -2.88
CA ALA A 110 -20.74 -7.24 -3.43
C ALA A 110 -21.55 -7.94 -2.33
N GLY A 111 -22.82 -8.23 -2.64
CA GLY A 111 -23.75 -8.77 -1.67
C GLY A 111 -25.13 -9.06 -2.24
N THR A 112 -26.07 -9.24 -1.31
CA THR A 112 -27.49 -9.56 -1.53
C THR A 112 -28.37 -8.35 -1.18
N ASP A 113 -29.69 -8.48 -1.34
CA ASP A 113 -30.69 -7.52 -0.83
C ASP A 113 -30.54 -7.19 0.67
N SER A 114 -30.15 -8.17 1.49
CA SER A 114 -30.19 -8.09 2.95
C SER A 114 -28.83 -8.12 3.66
N ALA A 115 -27.76 -8.51 2.97
CA ALA A 115 -26.44 -8.71 3.56
C ALA A 115 -25.31 -8.51 2.55
N ILE A 116 -24.26 -7.82 3.00
CA ILE A 116 -22.96 -7.73 2.33
C ILE A 116 -22.28 -9.12 2.41
N LEU A 117 -21.62 -9.54 1.35
CA LEU A 117 -20.87 -10.80 1.30
C LEU A 117 -19.37 -10.59 1.12
N MET A 118 -18.98 -9.55 0.38
CA MET A 118 -17.59 -9.27 0.05
C MET A 118 -17.36 -7.76 -0.06
N VAL A 119 -16.23 -7.29 0.47
CA VAL A 119 -15.72 -5.94 0.24
C VAL A 119 -14.22 -5.99 -0.06
N GLU A 120 -13.78 -5.10 -0.94
CA GLU A 120 -12.38 -4.83 -1.28
C GLU A 120 -12.26 -3.33 -1.53
N GLY A 121 -11.53 -2.62 -0.66
CA GLY A 121 -11.46 -1.17 -0.67
C GLY A 121 -10.06 -0.61 -0.40
N TYR A 122 -9.72 0.48 -1.08
CA TYR A 122 -8.44 1.19 -1.00
C TYR A 122 -8.72 2.70 -0.89
N CYS A 123 -7.97 3.43 -0.08
CA CYS A 123 -8.24 4.86 0.16
C CYS A 123 -7.03 5.64 0.70
N ASP A 124 -7.08 6.98 0.59
CA ASP A 124 -6.04 7.87 1.12
C ASP A 124 -6.36 8.26 2.58
N PHE A 125 -6.05 7.34 3.51
CA PHE A 125 -6.13 7.51 4.97
C PHE A 125 -7.52 7.87 5.53
N LEU A 126 -8.60 7.37 4.92
CA LEU A 126 -9.96 7.68 5.37
C LEU A 126 -10.27 7.05 6.75
N PRO A 127 -11.06 7.74 7.62
CA PRO A 127 -11.44 7.23 8.94
C PRO A 127 -12.52 6.14 8.83
N GLU A 128 -12.58 5.27 9.85
CA GLU A 128 -13.55 4.16 9.96
C GLU A 128 -15.01 4.59 9.70
N GLU A 129 -15.44 5.76 10.21
CA GLU A 129 -16.78 6.32 9.98
C GLU A 129 -17.10 6.56 8.49
N LYS A 130 -16.17 7.15 7.73
CA LYS A 130 -16.40 7.49 6.31
C LYS A 130 -16.45 6.24 5.43
N LEU A 131 -15.67 5.21 5.78
CA LEU A 131 -15.75 3.91 5.14
C LEU A 131 -17.12 3.25 5.37
N LEU A 132 -17.69 3.35 6.57
CA LEU A 132 -19.02 2.81 6.88
C LEU A 132 -20.16 3.54 6.15
N GLU A 133 -20.05 4.87 5.98
CA GLU A 133 -20.98 5.65 5.14
C GLU A 133 -20.96 5.14 3.68
N ALA A 134 -19.76 4.94 3.10
CA ALA A 134 -19.60 4.40 1.75
C ALA A 134 -20.16 2.98 1.60
N VAL A 135 -19.95 2.11 2.59
CA VAL A 135 -20.48 0.73 2.64
C VAL A 135 -22.02 0.73 2.67
N GLN A 136 -22.66 1.64 3.41
CA GLN A 136 -24.12 1.78 3.41
C GLN A 136 -24.64 2.19 2.01
N VAL A 137 -24.01 3.20 1.38
CA VAL A 137 -24.36 3.65 0.02
C VAL A 137 -24.23 2.52 -1.01
N GLY A 138 -23.15 1.73 -0.92
CA GLY A 138 -22.95 0.56 -1.78
C GLY A 138 -24.01 -0.54 -1.56
N GLN A 139 -24.35 -0.84 -0.30
CA GLN A 139 -25.34 -1.87 0.03
C GLN A 139 -26.78 -1.51 -0.41
N ASP A 140 -27.16 -0.23 -0.38
CA ASP A 140 -28.47 0.21 -0.89
C ASP A 140 -28.55 0.09 -2.43
N ALA A 141 -27.45 0.41 -3.14
CA ALA A 141 -27.36 0.18 -4.58
C ALA A 141 -27.42 -1.31 -4.95
N VAL A 142 -26.67 -2.17 -4.23
CA VAL A 142 -26.74 -3.63 -4.37
C VAL A 142 -28.16 -4.14 -4.14
N ARG A 143 -28.87 -3.66 -3.11
CA ARG A 143 -30.28 -4.03 -2.86
C ARG A 143 -31.20 -3.68 -4.01
N ALA A 144 -31.04 -2.50 -4.62
CA ALA A 144 -31.83 -2.10 -5.78
C ALA A 144 -31.59 -3.05 -6.99
N ILE A 145 -30.32 -3.40 -7.26
CA ILE A 145 -29.96 -4.32 -8.35
C ILE A 145 -30.49 -5.73 -8.08
N CYS A 146 -30.27 -6.29 -6.88
CA CYS A 146 -30.79 -7.61 -6.51
C CYS A 146 -32.31 -7.70 -6.63
N THR A 147 -33.04 -6.64 -6.25
CA THR A 147 -34.51 -6.57 -6.39
C THR A 147 -34.95 -6.66 -7.87
N ALA A 148 -34.20 -6.03 -8.79
CA ALA A 148 -34.45 -6.12 -10.22
C ALA A 148 -34.08 -7.50 -10.80
N VAL A 149 -32.99 -8.11 -10.31
CA VAL A 149 -32.59 -9.49 -10.68
C VAL A 149 -33.66 -10.49 -10.24
N ASP A 150 -34.15 -10.43 -9.00
CA ASP A 150 -35.21 -11.32 -8.52
C ASP A 150 -36.53 -11.14 -9.30
N ALA A 151 -36.84 -9.93 -9.73
CA ALA A 151 -37.99 -9.64 -10.59
C ALA A 151 -37.85 -10.17 -12.03
N LEU A 152 -36.62 -10.44 -12.49
CA LEU A 152 -36.32 -11.10 -13.76
C LEU A 152 -36.30 -12.63 -13.61
N VAL A 153 -35.68 -13.15 -12.55
CA VAL A 153 -35.64 -14.59 -12.21
C VAL A 153 -37.06 -15.14 -12.02
N LYS A 154 -37.98 -14.39 -11.41
CA LYS A 154 -39.41 -14.74 -11.32
C LYS A 154 -40.15 -14.83 -12.66
N LYS A 155 -39.57 -14.34 -13.77
CA LYS A 155 -40.17 -14.37 -15.12
C LYS A 155 -39.56 -15.42 -16.04
N CYS A 156 -38.25 -15.68 -15.93
CA CYS A 156 -37.52 -16.55 -16.85
C CYS A 156 -36.38 -17.38 -16.22
N GLY A 157 -36.25 -17.39 -14.89
CA GLY A 157 -35.31 -18.26 -14.20
C GLY A 157 -35.74 -19.73 -14.25
N LYS A 158 -34.77 -20.64 -14.33
CA LYS A 158 -35.02 -22.08 -14.33
C LYS A 158 -35.31 -22.62 -12.92
N PRO A 159 -36.03 -23.76 -12.79
CA PRO A 159 -36.11 -24.51 -11.54
C PRO A 159 -34.72 -24.90 -11.03
N LYS A 160 -34.54 -24.90 -9.70
CA LYS A 160 -33.25 -25.22 -9.06
C LYS A 160 -33.09 -26.72 -8.83
N MET A 161 -31.91 -27.27 -9.10
CA MET A 161 -31.56 -28.68 -8.87
C MET A 161 -31.28 -28.99 -7.39
N LEU A 162 -32.30 -28.80 -6.55
CA LEU A 162 -32.21 -29.02 -5.10
C LEU A 162 -32.00 -30.50 -4.73
N ASP A 163 -32.35 -31.41 -5.62
CA ASP A 163 -32.11 -32.85 -5.59
C ASP A 163 -30.61 -33.22 -5.71
N ALA A 164 -29.79 -32.34 -6.28
CA ALA A 164 -28.34 -32.51 -6.37
C ALA A 164 -27.61 -32.23 -5.04
N ILE A 165 -28.31 -31.72 -4.02
CA ILE A 165 -27.74 -31.37 -2.71
C ILE A 165 -27.65 -32.63 -1.83
N LYS A 166 -26.43 -33.02 -1.46
CA LYS A 166 -26.15 -34.21 -0.64
C LYS A 166 -25.54 -33.80 0.70
N LEU A 167 -26.29 -33.97 1.78
CA LEU A 167 -25.86 -33.68 3.15
C LEU A 167 -25.55 -34.98 3.92
N PRO A 168 -24.56 -34.99 4.83
CA PRO A 168 -24.29 -36.15 5.68
C PRO A 168 -25.50 -36.55 6.54
N PRO A 169 -25.68 -37.85 6.86
CA PRO A 169 -26.79 -38.31 7.69
C PRO A 169 -26.80 -37.62 9.07
N PRO A 170 -27.94 -37.06 9.55
CA PRO A 170 -27.98 -36.33 10.83
C PRO A 170 -27.52 -37.14 12.06
N GLY A 171 -27.59 -38.48 12.01
CA GLY A 171 -27.07 -39.36 13.05
C GLY A 171 -25.54 -39.42 13.13
N LEU A 172 -24.82 -39.06 12.06
CA LEU A 172 -23.36 -39.06 12.01
C LEU A 172 -22.76 -37.97 12.92
N TYR A 173 -23.32 -36.75 12.88
CA TYR A 173 -22.92 -35.63 13.74
C TYR A 173 -22.87 -36.02 15.22
N ARG A 174 -23.91 -36.68 15.73
CA ARG A 174 -23.98 -37.14 17.12
C ARG A 174 -22.97 -38.24 17.45
N ARG A 175 -22.64 -39.10 16.50
CA ARG A 175 -21.62 -40.15 16.68
C ARG A 175 -20.21 -39.57 16.71
N VAL A 176 -19.89 -38.66 15.79
CA VAL A 176 -18.60 -37.94 15.78
C VAL A 176 -18.42 -37.10 17.04
N GLU A 177 -19.46 -36.37 17.50
CA GLU A 177 -19.41 -35.61 18.76
C GLU A 177 -19.25 -36.52 20.00
N LYS A 178 -19.86 -37.72 20.02
CA LYS A 178 -19.66 -38.73 21.10
C LYS A 178 -18.24 -39.35 21.08
N ILE A 179 -17.64 -39.55 19.91
CA ILE A 179 -16.31 -40.20 19.80
C ILE A 179 -15.19 -39.19 20.05
N ALA A 180 -15.25 -38.01 19.44
CA ALA A 180 -14.14 -37.07 19.41
C ALA A 180 -14.21 -35.92 20.42
N GLY A 181 -15.37 -35.68 21.07
CA GLY A 181 -15.62 -34.44 21.82
C GLY A 181 -14.61 -34.15 22.94
N ASP A 182 -14.35 -35.12 23.81
CA ASP A 182 -13.44 -34.95 24.95
C ASP A 182 -11.97 -34.81 24.51
N GLU A 183 -11.60 -35.44 23.39
CA GLU A 183 -10.26 -35.37 22.82
C GLU A 183 -10.05 -34.05 22.06
N LEU A 184 -11.03 -33.60 21.27
CA LEU A 184 -11.05 -32.26 20.67
C LEU A 184 -10.89 -31.17 21.73
N HIS A 185 -11.55 -31.30 22.88
CA HIS A 185 -11.40 -30.35 23.98
C HIS A 185 -9.98 -30.31 24.57
N LYS A 186 -9.18 -31.39 24.50
CA LYS A 186 -7.76 -31.44 24.89
C LYS A 186 -6.85 -30.92 23.76
N VAL A 187 -7.04 -31.43 22.54
CA VAL A 187 -6.21 -31.16 21.36
C VAL A 187 -6.30 -29.69 20.94
N LEU A 188 -7.48 -29.06 21.04
CA LEU A 188 -7.65 -27.63 20.75
C LEU A 188 -7.01 -26.70 21.80
N GLN A 189 -6.36 -27.22 22.85
CA GLN A 189 -5.58 -26.45 23.82
C GLN A 189 -4.07 -26.42 23.51
N ILE A 190 -3.61 -27.27 22.58
CA ILE A 190 -2.21 -27.31 22.14
C ILE A 190 -1.90 -26.00 21.42
N ARG A 191 -0.99 -25.18 21.97
CA ARG A 191 -0.79 -23.79 21.50
C ARG A 191 -0.16 -23.71 20.11
N SER A 192 0.90 -24.48 19.87
CA SER A 192 1.68 -24.47 18.62
C SER A 192 0.95 -25.18 17.47
N LYS A 193 1.04 -24.63 16.25
CA LYS A 193 0.36 -25.10 15.04
C LYS A 193 0.63 -26.56 14.72
N ILE A 194 1.91 -26.94 14.62
CA ILE A 194 2.31 -28.24 14.05
C ILE A 194 1.89 -29.41 14.96
N PRO A 195 2.17 -29.40 16.28
CA PRO A 195 1.66 -30.43 17.18
C PRO A 195 0.13 -30.47 17.24
N ARG A 196 -0.56 -29.32 17.24
CA ARG A 196 -2.03 -29.27 17.17
C ARG A 196 -2.56 -29.91 15.88
N ARG A 197 -1.92 -29.65 14.73
CA ARG A 197 -2.30 -30.25 13.44
C ARG A 197 -2.10 -31.78 13.46
N LYS A 198 -0.93 -32.29 13.89
CA LYS A 198 -0.67 -33.74 13.99
C LYS A 198 -1.72 -34.44 14.87
N ALA A 199 -2.02 -33.86 16.04
CA ALA A 199 -3.01 -34.41 16.96
C ALA A 199 -4.46 -34.37 16.43
N ILE A 200 -4.85 -33.34 15.65
CA ILE A 200 -6.16 -33.32 14.98
C ILE A 200 -6.23 -34.39 13.88
N SER A 201 -5.18 -34.58 13.09
CA SER A 201 -5.16 -35.60 12.02
C SER A 201 -5.22 -37.03 12.56
N LEU A 202 -4.47 -37.35 13.62
CA LEU A 202 -4.56 -38.66 14.29
C LEU A 202 -5.97 -38.91 14.85
N LEU A 203 -6.64 -37.89 15.37
CA LEU A 203 -8.02 -37.99 15.83
C LEU A 203 -9.03 -38.13 14.68
N GLU A 204 -8.79 -37.48 13.54
CA GLU A 204 -9.57 -37.66 12.30
C GLU A 204 -9.48 -39.11 11.80
N GLU A 205 -8.26 -39.66 11.73
CA GLU A 205 -7.97 -41.05 11.34
C GLU A 205 -8.64 -42.06 12.28
N ASN A 206 -8.54 -41.86 13.60
CA ASN A 206 -9.23 -42.69 14.60
C ASN A 206 -10.76 -42.66 14.42
N VAL A 207 -11.35 -41.48 14.20
CA VAL A 207 -12.80 -41.33 13.97
C VAL A 207 -13.24 -42.01 12.67
N ILE A 208 -12.44 -41.93 11.61
CA ILE A 208 -12.67 -42.67 10.35
C ILE A 208 -12.68 -44.17 10.62
N ASN A 209 -11.61 -44.72 11.18
CA ASN A 209 -11.42 -46.17 11.37
C ASN A 209 -12.54 -46.81 12.23
N ILE A 210 -13.10 -46.07 13.19
CA ILE A 210 -14.24 -46.50 14.01
C ILE A 210 -15.56 -46.50 13.21
N LEU A 211 -15.77 -45.54 12.31
CA LEU A 211 -17.05 -45.31 11.63
C LEU A 211 -17.15 -45.96 10.24
N THR A 212 -16.03 -46.21 9.56
CA THR A 212 -15.98 -46.90 8.26
C THR A 212 -15.73 -48.39 8.43
N GLU A 213 -14.64 -48.79 9.09
CA GLU A 213 -14.17 -50.19 9.07
C GLU A 213 -14.73 -51.05 10.20
N LYS A 214 -14.46 -50.67 11.47
CA LYS A 214 -14.69 -51.54 12.63
C LYS A 214 -16.17 -51.78 12.93
N GLY A 215 -17.04 -50.85 12.49
CA GLY A 215 -18.46 -50.85 12.82
C GLY A 215 -18.72 -50.42 14.27
N TYR A 216 -19.80 -49.66 14.49
CA TYR A 216 -20.12 -49.15 15.82
C TYR A 216 -20.72 -50.27 16.71
N ILE A 217 -19.85 -51.00 17.41
CA ILE A 217 -20.25 -51.78 18.58
C ILE A 217 -20.73 -50.78 19.65
N SER A 218 -21.95 -50.99 20.15
CA SER A 218 -22.57 -50.13 21.17
C SER A 218 -21.79 -50.18 22.48
N THR A 219 -21.41 -49.03 23.03
CA THR A 219 -20.85 -48.94 24.38
C THR A 219 -21.93 -49.06 25.46
N GLU A 220 -22.40 -50.30 25.64
CA GLU A 220 -22.85 -50.83 26.92
C GLU A 220 -21.88 -52.00 27.24
N ASP A 221 -21.42 -52.07 28.50
CA ASP A 221 -20.49 -53.07 29.06
C ASP A 221 -19.18 -53.37 28.31
N ASN A 222 -18.13 -52.56 28.58
CA ASN A 222 -17.06 -53.07 29.48
C ASN A 222 -16.12 -51.96 30.00
N SER A 223 -15.56 -52.18 31.19
CA SER A 223 -14.49 -51.34 31.76
C SER A 223 -13.11 -51.85 31.35
N GLY A 224 -12.43 -51.13 30.45
CA GLY A 224 -11.03 -51.37 30.06
C GLY A 224 -10.14 -50.17 30.42
N THR A 225 -8.88 -50.44 30.75
CA THR A 225 -7.91 -49.41 31.19
C THR A 225 -7.57 -48.41 30.09
N ALA A 226 -7.49 -47.13 30.45
CA ALA A 226 -7.02 -46.08 29.56
C ALA A 226 -5.48 -46.02 29.57
N GLU A 227 -4.86 -46.58 28.54
CA GLU A 227 -3.44 -46.33 28.25
C GLU A 227 -3.25 -44.86 27.84
N THR A 228 -2.16 -44.26 28.30
CA THR A 228 -1.94 -42.80 28.21
C THR A 228 -0.81 -42.49 27.23
N ILE A 229 -0.95 -41.42 26.46
CA ILE A 229 -0.03 -40.99 25.37
C ILE A 229 1.33 -40.46 25.92
N GLN A 230 1.71 -40.85 27.13
CA GLN A 230 2.94 -40.43 27.81
C GLN A 230 4.17 -41.12 27.21
N ASP A 231 4.01 -42.37 26.75
CA ASP A 231 5.13 -43.28 26.43
C ASP A 231 5.60 -43.19 24.95
N TRP A 232 4.98 -42.33 24.14
CA TRP A 232 5.24 -42.20 22.69
C TRP A 232 6.14 -40.98 22.37
N LEU A 233 7.11 -40.71 23.24
CA LEU A 233 7.99 -39.52 23.18
C LEU A 233 9.47 -39.80 23.53
N GLU A 234 9.87 -41.07 23.51
CA GLU A 234 11.29 -41.48 23.55
C GLU A 234 11.72 -41.98 22.15
N GLU A 235 13.03 -42.12 21.92
CA GLU A 235 13.65 -41.87 20.62
C GLU A 235 13.60 -43.07 19.64
N GLU A 236 13.42 -42.79 18.34
CA GLU A 236 13.50 -43.78 17.25
C GLU A 236 14.99 -44.02 16.88
N ASP A 237 15.63 -45.01 17.50
CA ASP A 237 16.92 -45.57 17.04
C ASP A 237 16.72 -46.61 15.91
N GLU A 238 17.72 -46.72 15.04
CA GLU A 238 17.70 -47.53 13.81
C GLU A 238 17.97 -49.03 14.06
N ASP A 239 17.32 -49.93 13.32
CA ASP A 239 17.88 -51.25 12.96
C ASP A 239 17.21 -51.81 11.69
N GLU A 240 18.00 -52.23 10.70
CA GLU A 240 17.53 -52.85 9.44
C GLU A 240 17.61 -54.38 9.53
N GLU A 241 16.49 -55.11 9.62
CA GLU A 241 16.51 -56.57 9.48
C GLU A 241 16.62 -57.02 8.01
N ILE A 242 17.63 -57.86 7.74
CA ILE A 242 17.99 -58.34 6.41
C ILE A 242 17.10 -59.53 6.02
N VAL A 243 16.36 -59.40 4.92
CA VAL A 243 15.57 -60.50 4.34
C VAL A 243 16.49 -61.56 3.73
N VAL A 244 16.31 -62.82 4.12
CA VAL A 244 16.98 -63.99 3.54
C VAL A 244 15.92 -64.86 2.85
N ASP A 245 16.23 -65.30 1.62
CA ASP A 245 15.34 -66.11 0.77
C ASP A 245 15.18 -67.54 1.29
N GLY A 246 13.99 -68.14 1.19
CA GLY A 246 13.63 -69.29 2.06
C GLY A 246 12.48 -70.22 1.61
N GLU A 247 12.61 -70.80 0.40
CA GLU A 247 11.91 -72.00 -0.09
C GLU A 247 10.36 -72.00 -0.20
N VAL A 248 9.83 -73.03 -0.86
CA VAL A 248 8.43 -73.18 -1.29
C VAL A 248 7.85 -74.46 -0.68
N ASP A 249 6.61 -74.42 -0.19
CA ASP A 249 5.87 -75.60 0.26
C ASP A 249 4.47 -75.65 -0.39
N GLU A 250 4.02 -76.84 -0.78
CA GLU A 250 2.77 -77.09 -1.53
C GLU A 250 1.72 -77.76 -0.61
N GLY A 251 0.78 -76.99 -0.04
CA GLY A 251 -0.20 -77.52 0.92
C GLY A 251 -1.59 -76.86 0.91
N ASP A 252 -2.59 -77.65 0.50
CA ASP A 252 -4.04 -77.54 0.76
C ASP A 252 -4.66 -76.14 1.02
N VAL A 253 -5.21 -75.53 -0.05
CA VAL A 253 -6.06 -74.34 0.00
C VAL A 253 -7.41 -74.63 0.69
N HIS A 254 -7.41 -74.66 2.01
CA HIS A 254 -8.63 -74.63 2.82
C HIS A 254 -9.29 -73.25 2.69
N ILE A 255 -10.32 -73.15 1.84
CA ILE A 255 -11.16 -71.95 1.70
C ILE A 255 -11.95 -71.75 3.00
N LYS A 256 -11.35 -71.06 3.97
CA LYS A 256 -12.06 -70.50 5.13
C LYS A 256 -13.15 -69.56 4.59
N PRO A 257 -14.37 -69.58 5.15
CA PRO A 257 -15.43 -68.68 4.70
C PRO A 257 -14.98 -67.24 4.93
N VAL A 258 -14.77 -66.49 3.85
CA VAL A 258 -14.41 -65.07 3.91
C VAL A 258 -15.49 -64.37 4.73
N SER A 259 -15.10 -63.78 5.85
CA SER A 259 -16.03 -63.01 6.67
C SER A 259 -16.65 -61.92 5.79
N ARG A 260 -17.99 -61.81 5.82
CA ARG A 260 -18.67 -60.72 5.11
C ARG A 260 -18.12 -59.41 5.65
N LYS A 261 -17.30 -58.70 4.85
CA LYS A 261 -16.85 -57.35 5.19
C LYS A 261 -18.09 -56.54 5.57
N SER A 262 -18.07 -55.97 6.78
CA SER A 262 -19.10 -55.07 7.27
C SER A 262 -19.33 -53.99 6.22
N THR A 263 -20.59 -53.80 5.79
CA THR A 263 -20.91 -52.64 4.96
C THR A 263 -20.63 -51.40 5.82
N PRO A 264 -19.77 -50.46 5.38
CA PRO A 264 -19.39 -49.31 6.18
C PRO A 264 -20.63 -48.49 6.56
N LEU A 265 -20.71 -48.06 7.82
CA LEU A 265 -21.89 -47.37 8.34
C LEU A 265 -22.09 -45.97 7.73
N PHE A 266 -21.01 -45.36 7.25
CA PHE A 266 -20.97 -44.05 6.60
C PHE A 266 -19.85 -44.02 5.55
N THR A 267 -19.88 -43.08 4.62
CA THR A 267 -18.74 -42.86 3.72
C THR A 267 -17.62 -42.09 4.43
N GLU A 268 -16.37 -42.35 4.05
CA GLU A 268 -15.21 -41.60 4.55
C GLU A 268 -15.36 -40.08 4.31
N VAL A 269 -15.93 -39.70 3.17
CA VAL A 269 -16.16 -38.29 2.79
C VAL A 269 -17.15 -37.62 3.75
N ASP A 270 -18.25 -38.30 4.09
CA ASP A 270 -19.20 -37.81 5.10
C ASP A 270 -18.54 -37.68 6.48
N VAL A 271 -17.74 -38.67 6.89
CA VAL A 271 -17.04 -38.66 8.18
C VAL A 271 -16.06 -37.49 8.27
N LYS A 272 -15.21 -37.28 7.25
CA LYS A 272 -14.26 -36.16 7.18
C LYS A 272 -14.96 -34.79 7.19
N LEU A 273 -16.06 -34.66 6.44
CA LEU A 273 -16.85 -33.43 6.41
C LEU A 273 -17.46 -33.12 7.78
N VAL A 274 -18.11 -34.11 8.42
CA VAL A 274 -18.72 -33.94 9.75
C VAL A 274 -17.65 -33.70 10.82
N PHE A 275 -16.52 -34.41 10.79
CA PHE A 275 -15.41 -34.20 11.72
C PHE A 275 -14.87 -32.77 11.66
N LYS A 276 -14.73 -32.21 10.46
CA LYS A 276 -14.35 -30.81 10.26
C LYS A 276 -15.39 -29.83 10.83
N GLU A 277 -16.69 -30.08 10.63
CA GLU A 277 -17.75 -29.23 11.19
C GLU A 277 -17.83 -29.32 12.72
N VAL A 278 -17.69 -30.52 13.30
CA VAL A 278 -17.63 -30.72 14.76
C VAL A 278 -16.37 -30.07 15.35
N THR A 279 -15.21 -30.19 14.70
CA THR A 279 -13.97 -29.50 15.13
C THR A 279 -14.16 -27.98 15.14
N SER A 280 -14.82 -27.42 14.12
CA SER A 280 -15.15 -26.00 14.05
C SER A 280 -16.10 -25.57 15.18
N LYS A 281 -17.15 -26.35 15.46
CA LYS A 281 -18.09 -26.16 16.58
C LYS A 281 -17.37 -26.13 17.93
N PHE A 282 -16.45 -27.07 18.17
CA PHE A 282 -15.68 -27.14 19.42
C PHE A 282 -14.68 -25.97 19.55
N LEU A 283 -14.07 -25.52 18.46
CA LEU A 283 -13.22 -24.33 18.46
C LEU A 283 -14.03 -23.06 18.80
N ARG A 284 -15.20 -22.86 18.18
CA ARG A 284 -16.12 -21.76 18.50
C ARG A 284 -16.55 -21.79 19.97
N ARG A 285 -17.04 -22.96 20.45
CA ARG A 285 -17.42 -23.18 21.85
C ARG A 285 -16.31 -22.81 22.83
N ARG A 286 -15.08 -23.29 22.60
CA ARG A 286 -13.91 -22.97 23.44
C ARG A 286 -13.67 -21.46 23.56
N ILE A 287 -13.75 -20.73 22.44
CA ILE A 287 -13.49 -19.29 22.39
C ILE A 287 -14.59 -18.51 23.11
N VAL A 288 -15.86 -18.94 22.97
CA VAL A 288 -17.04 -18.29 23.56
C VAL A 288 -17.20 -18.61 25.06
N GLU A 289 -17.28 -19.88 25.45
CA GLU A 289 -17.45 -20.28 26.87
C GLU A 289 -16.19 -20.03 27.70
N GLY A 290 -15.01 -20.32 27.15
CA GLY A 290 -13.75 -20.28 27.88
C GLY A 290 -13.05 -18.92 27.89
N GLY A 291 -13.53 -17.95 27.10
CA GLY A 291 -12.90 -16.63 26.91
C GLY A 291 -11.45 -16.66 26.41
N LYS A 292 -10.98 -17.82 25.92
CA LYS A 292 -9.58 -18.10 25.60
C LYS A 292 -9.45 -18.92 24.32
N ARG A 293 -8.55 -18.48 23.45
CA ARG A 293 -8.26 -19.08 22.14
C ARG A 293 -7.34 -20.29 22.30
N SER A 294 -7.11 -21.05 21.21
CA SER A 294 -6.24 -22.24 21.25
C SER A 294 -4.79 -21.95 21.65
N ASP A 295 -4.28 -20.74 21.38
CA ASP A 295 -2.96 -20.29 21.83
C ASP A 295 -2.96 -19.67 23.25
N GLY A 296 -4.14 -19.51 23.87
CA GLY A 296 -4.33 -18.93 25.19
C GLY A 296 -4.60 -17.41 25.21
N ARG A 297 -4.63 -16.72 24.06
CA ARG A 297 -4.98 -15.28 24.00
C ARG A 297 -6.47 -15.02 24.31
N SER A 298 -6.76 -13.79 24.73
CA SER A 298 -8.11 -13.23 24.73
C SER A 298 -8.58 -12.91 23.29
N PRO A 299 -9.86 -12.58 23.06
CA PRO A 299 -10.36 -12.14 21.76
C PRO A 299 -9.53 -11.00 21.15
N GLU A 300 -9.17 -9.99 21.95
CA GLU A 300 -8.48 -8.76 21.53
C GLU A 300 -6.94 -8.89 21.50
N GLY A 301 -6.42 -10.03 21.94
CA GLY A 301 -4.98 -10.29 22.05
C GLY A 301 -4.29 -10.46 20.70
N ILE A 302 -3.11 -9.86 20.56
CA ILE A 302 -2.24 -9.98 19.37
C ILE A 302 -1.11 -10.96 19.68
N ARG A 303 -0.60 -11.71 18.69
CA ARG A 303 0.59 -12.55 18.85
C ARG A 303 1.84 -11.69 19.09
N SER A 304 2.89 -12.31 19.65
CA SER A 304 4.21 -11.70 19.76
C SER A 304 4.71 -11.25 18.38
N ILE A 305 5.17 -9.99 18.29
CA ILE A 305 5.74 -9.42 17.07
C ILE A 305 7.24 -9.26 17.26
N THR A 306 8.02 -9.67 16.26
CA THR A 306 9.44 -9.31 16.15
C THR A 306 9.71 -8.82 14.73
N SER A 307 10.60 -7.85 14.60
CA SER A 307 10.98 -7.30 13.29
C SER A 307 12.46 -6.91 13.26
N ARG A 308 13.09 -7.13 12.10
CA ARG A 308 14.53 -6.91 11.87
C ARG A 308 14.76 -6.36 10.46
N CYS A 309 15.39 -5.21 10.32
CA CYS A 309 15.81 -4.66 9.03
C CYS A 309 17.26 -5.05 8.68
N GLY A 310 17.69 -4.78 7.43
CA GLY A 310 19.05 -5.03 6.97
C GLY A 310 19.48 -6.50 6.90
N LEU A 311 18.53 -7.44 6.76
CA LEU A 311 18.83 -8.89 6.79
C LEU A 311 19.68 -9.35 5.60
N LEU A 312 19.45 -8.81 4.40
CA LEU A 312 20.10 -9.24 3.16
C LEU A 312 21.20 -8.24 2.75
N PRO A 313 22.51 -8.57 2.84
CA PRO A 313 23.60 -7.60 2.70
C PRO A 313 23.76 -6.87 1.35
N ARG A 314 22.96 -7.24 0.33
CA ARG A 314 22.98 -6.66 -1.01
C ARG A 314 21.60 -6.21 -1.52
N ALA A 315 20.55 -6.33 -0.73
CA ALA A 315 19.26 -5.72 -1.07
C ALA A 315 19.38 -4.18 -1.03
N HIS A 316 18.42 -3.47 -1.64
CA HIS A 316 18.37 -2.02 -1.46
C HIS A 316 17.75 -1.70 -0.11
N GLY A 317 16.71 -2.44 0.29
CA GLY A 317 16.28 -2.59 1.69
C GLY A 317 15.70 -3.99 1.92
N SER A 318 15.69 -4.46 3.17
CA SER A 318 15.11 -5.76 3.51
C SER A 318 14.61 -5.80 4.96
N ALA A 319 13.45 -6.42 5.19
CA ALA A 319 12.91 -6.62 6.52
C ALA A 319 12.36 -8.05 6.70
N LEU A 320 12.67 -8.65 7.85
CA LEU A 320 11.99 -9.84 8.34
C LEU A 320 10.95 -9.39 9.37
N PHE A 321 9.67 -9.64 9.08
CA PHE A 321 8.57 -9.35 10.00
C PHE A 321 7.88 -10.66 10.42
N THR A 322 7.78 -10.89 11.73
CA THR A 322 7.21 -12.09 12.34
C THR A 322 6.10 -11.70 13.31
N ARG A 323 4.93 -12.34 13.22
CA ARG A 323 3.79 -12.18 14.14
C ARG A 323 3.27 -13.55 14.59
N GLY A 324 3.83 -14.06 15.68
CA GLY A 324 3.79 -15.48 16.04
C GLY A 324 4.30 -16.35 14.90
N GLU A 325 3.66 -17.50 14.67
CA GLU A 325 3.95 -18.45 13.56
C GLU A 325 3.49 -17.90 12.19
N THR A 326 3.82 -16.67 11.85
CA THR A 326 3.51 -16.03 10.55
C THR A 326 4.60 -15.02 10.24
N GLN A 327 5.40 -15.31 9.22
CA GLN A 327 6.66 -14.64 8.95
C GLN A 327 6.77 -14.28 7.46
N SER A 328 7.18 -13.04 7.20
CA SER A 328 7.34 -12.48 5.88
C SER A 328 8.74 -11.89 5.75
N LEU A 329 9.54 -12.47 4.85
CA LEU A 329 10.78 -11.86 4.38
C LEU A 329 10.43 -10.93 3.22
N VAL A 330 10.59 -9.63 3.42
CA VAL A 330 10.27 -8.60 2.43
C VAL A 330 11.55 -7.92 1.97
N VAL A 331 11.69 -7.76 0.66
CA VAL A 331 12.87 -7.22 -0.02
C VAL A 331 12.43 -6.09 -0.93
N VAL A 332 13.19 -4.99 -0.94
CA VAL A 332 12.98 -3.84 -1.83
C VAL A 332 14.14 -3.73 -2.80
N THR A 333 13.78 -3.59 -4.08
CA THR A 333 14.68 -3.25 -5.18
C THR A 333 14.21 -1.92 -5.78
N LEU A 334 15.17 -1.00 -5.94
CA LEU A 334 14.96 0.30 -6.58
C LEU A 334 15.58 0.27 -7.97
N GLY A 335 14.88 0.84 -8.95
CA GLY A 335 15.28 0.87 -10.36
C GLY A 335 14.94 2.18 -11.05
N ASP A 336 15.30 2.27 -12.33
CA ASP A 336 14.99 3.40 -13.20
C ASP A 336 13.57 3.29 -13.80
N ARG A 337 13.23 4.15 -14.77
CA ARG A 337 11.95 4.10 -15.48
C ARG A 337 11.80 2.86 -16.38
N GLN A 338 12.89 2.28 -16.89
CA GLN A 338 12.86 1.08 -17.72
C GLN A 338 12.46 -0.17 -16.94
N MET A 339 12.70 -0.20 -15.63
CA MET A 339 12.24 -1.27 -14.74
C MET A 339 10.74 -1.22 -14.40
N ALA A 340 10.00 -0.17 -14.77
CA ALA A 340 8.57 -0.02 -14.46
C ALA A 340 7.73 -1.11 -15.14
N GLN A 341 6.73 -1.67 -14.44
CA GLN A 341 5.87 -2.70 -15.00
C GLN A 341 4.89 -2.06 -16.00
N LYS A 342 5.11 -2.27 -17.30
CA LYS A 342 4.15 -1.89 -18.35
C LYS A 342 2.91 -2.79 -18.28
N VAL A 343 1.73 -2.17 -18.19
CA VAL A 343 0.42 -2.83 -18.11
C VAL A 343 -0.36 -2.62 -19.42
N ASP A 344 -0.93 -3.70 -19.94
CA ASP A 344 -1.72 -3.73 -21.18
C ASP A 344 -3.21 -3.81 -20.82
N ASN A 345 -3.89 -2.66 -20.79
CA ASN A 345 -5.26 -2.50 -20.26
C ASN A 345 -6.34 -2.42 -21.37
N LEU A 346 -7.61 -2.55 -20.99
CA LEU A 346 -8.77 -2.53 -21.91
C LEU A 346 -8.95 -1.21 -22.66
N ALA A 347 -8.34 -0.11 -22.20
CA ALA A 347 -8.37 1.18 -22.87
C ALA A 347 -7.30 1.31 -23.98
N ASN A 348 -6.39 0.34 -24.11
CA ASN A 348 -5.17 0.41 -24.95
C ASN A 348 -4.25 1.59 -24.61
N VAL A 349 -4.32 2.11 -23.37
CA VAL A 349 -3.41 3.16 -22.88
C VAL A 349 -2.19 2.46 -22.27
N GLU A 350 -0.98 2.84 -22.71
CA GLU A 350 0.26 2.27 -22.17
C GLU A 350 0.52 2.77 -20.74
N GLU A 351 0.06 2.00 -19.76
CA GLU A 351 0.16 2.33 -18.35
C GLU A 351 1.48 1.79 -17.77
N PHE A 352 2.26 2.66 -17.11
CA PHE A 352 3.57 2.31 -16.53
C PHE A 352 3.51 2.34 -15.01
N LYS A 353 3.46 1.15 -14.41
CA LYS A 353 3.31 0.96 -12.98
C LYS A 353 4.68 1.06 -12.28
N ARG A 354 4.98 2.23 -11.72
CA ARG A 354 6.24 2.54 -11.01
C ARG A 354 6.42 1.76 -9.70
N PHE A 355 5.34 1.27 -9.10
CA PHE A 355 5.35 0.55 -7.83
C PHE A 355 4.56 -0.74 -7.95
N TYR A 356 5.17 -1.87 -7.66
CA TYR A 356 4.51 -3.17 -7.72
C TYR A 356 5.02 -4.14 -6.64
N LEU A 357 4.12 -4.96 -6.10
CA LEU A 357 4.42 -5.93 -5.05
C LEU A 357 4.19 -7.36 -5.56
N GLN A 358 5.28 -8.14 -5.56
CA GLN A 358 5.25 -9.57 -5.83
C GLN A 358 5.16 -10.33 -4.51
N TYR A 359 4.23 -11.27 -4.40
CA TYR A 359 3.96 -12.04 -3.19
C TYR A 359 4.11 -13.53 -3.51
N SER A 360 4.89 -14.24 -2.68
CA SER A 360 5.25 -15.65 -2.89
C SER A 360 4.86 -16.49 -1.66
N PHE A 361 4.13 -17.58 -1.87
CA PHE A 361 3.65 -18.48 -0.82
C PHE A 361 4.17 -19.91 -1.03
N PRO A 362 5.46 -20.18 -0.75
CA PRO A 362 6.03 -21.51 -0.92
C PRO A 362 5.36 -22.53 0.01
N PRO A 363 5.08 -23.78 -0.43
CA PRO A 363 4.44 -24.81 0.40
C PRO A 363 5.13 -25.08 1.74
N SER A 364 6.45 -24.89 1.80
CA SER A 364 7.24 -25.02 3.03
C SER A 364 6.76 -24.07 4.15
N CYS A 365 6.20 -22.89 3.84
CA CYS A 365 5.73 -21.95 4.86
C CYS A 365 4.52 -22.45 5.67
N VAL A 366 3.83 -23.47 5.18
CA VAL A 366 2.77 -24.16 5.93
C VAL A 366 3.19 -25.53 6.46
N GLY A 367 4.39 -26.01 6.11
CA GLY A 367 4.90 -27.35 6.44
C GLY A 367 4.45 -28.43 5.46
N GLU A 368 4.24 -28.07 4.18
CA GLU A 368 3.69 -28.96 3.15
C GLU A 368 4.63 -29.02 1.93
N VAL A 369 4.54 -30.10 1.14
CA VAL A 369 5.27 -30.26 -0.13
C VAL A 369 4.32 -29.97 -1.28
N GLY A 370 4.78 -29.24 -2.31
CA GLY A 370 3.94 -28.88 -3.44
C GLY A 370 4.72 -28.28 -4.62
N ARG A 371 4.01 -28.02 -5.72
CA ARG A 371 4.60 -27.52 -6.96
C ARG A 371 4.95 -26.04 -6.86
N MET A 372 6.24 -25.73 -6.90
CA MET A 372 6.73 -24.37 -7.19
C MET A 372 6.54 -24.03 -8.68
N GLY A 373 6.24 -22.76 -8.99
CA GLY A 373 5.97 -22.35 -10.37
C GLY A 373 5.40 -20.93 -10.49
N ALA A 374 4.48 -20.73 -11.43
CA ALA A 374 3.75 -19.46 -11.59
C ALA A 374 2.82 -19.20 -10.39
N PRO A 375 2.60 -17.93 -9.98
CA PRO A 375 1.83 -17.59 -8.80
C PRO A 375 0.36 -18.02 -8.94
N SER A 376 -0.20 -18.51 -7.84
CA SER A 376 -1.62 -18.83 -7.73
C SER A 376 -2.50 -17.58 -7.72
N ARG A 377 -3.81 -17.76 -7.97
CA ARG A 377 -4.79 -16.68 -7.82
C ARG A 377 -4.76 -16.05 -6.42
N ARG A 378 -4.44 -16.82 -5.36
CA ARG A 378 -4.39 -16.29 -3.98
C ARG A 378 -3.15 -15.43 -3.76
N GLU A 379 -2.01 -15.79 -4.34
CA GLU A 379 -0.78 -14.99 -4.27
C GLU A 379 -0.93 -13.65 -4.98
N ILE A 380 -1.49 -13.64 -6.20
CA ILE A 380 -1.81 -12.39 -6.94
C ILE A 380 -2.73 -11.49 -6.08
N GLY A 381 -3.84 -12.05 -5.56
CA GLY A 381 -4.78 -11.28 -4.73
C GLY A 381 -4.22 -10.80 -3.39
N HIS A 382 -3.34 -11.57 -2.75
CA HIS A 382 -2.62 -11.13 -1.54
C HIS A 382 -1.57 -10.06 -1.85
N GLY A 383 -0.90 -10.16 -3.01
CA GLY A 383 0.04 -9.19 -3.52
C GLY A 383 -0.61 -7.84 -3.76
N THR A 384 -1.67 -7.78 -4.57
CA THR A 384 -2.41 -6.55 -4.87
C THR A 384 -3.01 -5.90 -3.61
N LEU A 385 -3.52 -6.68 -2.66
CA LEU A 385 -3.99 -6.15 -1.38
C LEU A 385 -2.85 -5.46 -0.59
N ALA A 386 -1.67 -6.08 -0.51
CA ALA A 386 -0.53 -5.49 0.19
C ALA A 386 0.08 -4.29 -0.58
N GLU A 387 0.04 -4.33 -1.91
CA GLU A 387 0.46 -3.26 -2.82
C GLU A 387 -0.40 -2.00 -2.63
N ARG A 388 -1.71 -2.09 -2.91
CA ARG A 388 -2.64 -0.95 -2.80
C ARG A 388 -2.75 -0.42 -1.36
N ALA A 389 -2.42 -1.23 -0.35
CA ALA A 389 -2.28 -0.77 1.04
C ALA A 389 -1.03 0.10 1.27
N LEU A 390 0.08 -0.19 0.60
CA LEU A 390 1.36 0.51 0.71
C LEU A 390 1.49 1.69 -0.26
N GLU A 391 0.69 1.74 -1.32
CA GLU A 391 0.78 2.78 -2.34
C GLU A 391 0.47 4.21 -1.82
N PRO A 392 -0.55 4.45 -0.94
CA PRO A 392 -0.82 5.78 -0.41
C PRO A 392 0.30 6.37 0.45
N ILE A 393 1.17 5.56 1.06
CA ILE A 393 2.31 6.06 1.86
C ILE A 393 3.53 6.46 1.02
N LEU A 394 3.52 6.22 -0.29
CA LEU A 394 4.67 6.50 -1.15
C LEU A 394 4.83 8.01 -1.46
N PRO A 395 6.07 8.48 -1.70
CA PRO A 395 6.37 9.82 -2.20
C PRO A 395 5.88 10.05 -3.64
N SER A 396 6.03 11.28 -4.16
CA SER A 396 5.80 11.57 -5.59
C SER A 396 6.96 11.07 -6.49
N GLU A 397 6.76 11.04 -7.82
CA GLU A 397 7.86 10.69 -8.76
C GLU A 397 8.92 11.80 -8.87
N ASP A 398 8.61 13.01 -8.38
CA ASP A 398 9.51 14.16 -8.36
C ASP A 398 10.32 14.21 -7.06
N GLU A 399 9.75 13.75 -5.95
CA GLU A 399 10.43 13.57 -4.67
C GLU A 399 11.32 12.31 -4.67
N PHE A 400 10.86 11.22 -5.30
CA PHE A 400 11.58 9.95 -5.34
C PHE A 400 11.44 9.28 -6.73
N PRO A 401 12.34 9.57 -7.67
CA PRO A 401 12.22 9.22 -9.10
C PRO A 401 12.55 7.77 -9.44
N TYR A 402 12.23 6.83 -8.55
CA TYR A 402 12.57 5.41 -8.68
C TYR A 402 11.35 4.55 -9.02
N THR A 403 11.56 3.53 -9.85
CA THR A 403 10.70 2.34 -9.82
C THR A 403 10.99 1.56 -8.54
N ILE A 404 9.95 1.14 -7.83
CA ILE A 404 10.02 0.44 -6.56
C ILE A 404 9.37 -0.95 -6.73
N ARG A 405 10.20 -2.00 -6.75
CA ARG A 405 9.74 -3.40 -6.65
C ARG A 405 9.80 -3.84 -5.20
N VAL A 406 8.68 -4.30 -4.66
CA VAL A 406 8.62 -5.03 -3.39
C VAL A 406 8.45 -6.51 -3.69
N GLU A 407 9.23 -7.37 -3.04
CA GLU A 407 9.04 -8.82 -3.07
C GLU A 407 8.82 -9.34 -1.65
N SER A 408 7.70 -10.01 -1.42
CA SER A 408 7.28 -10.54 -0.12
C SER A 408 7.20 -12.07 -0.17
N THR A 409 8.26 -12.73 0.27
CA THR A 409 8.28 -14.20 0.41
C THR A 409 7.86 -14.61 1.81
N ILE A 410 6.77 -15.37 1.90
CA ILE A 410 6.26 -15.90 3.16
C ILE A 410 7.08 -17.12 3.57
N THR A 411 7.72 -17.07 4.73
CA THR A 411 8.55 -18.16 5.27
C THR A 411 7.81 -18.99 6.31
N GLU A 412 6.82 -18.42 6.99
CA GLU A 412 5.90 -19.14 7.89
C GLU A 412 4.47 -18.60 7.74
N SER A 413 3.46 -19.46 7.85
CA SER A 413 2.05 -19.04 7.82
C SER A 413 1.15 -19.85 8.76
N ASN A 414 0.52 -19.11 9.68
CA ASN A 414 -0.58 -19.55 10.56
C ASN A 414 -1.56 -18.40 10.80
N GLY A 415 -1.76 -17.51 9.83
CA GLY A 415 -2.56 -16.29 9.95
C GLY A 415 -2.43 -15.44 8.70
N SER A 416 -2.92 -14.19 8.77
CA SER A 416 -2.85 -13.29 7.61
C SER A 416 -1.41 -12.87 7.29
N SER A 417 -0.83 -13.57 6.33
CA SER A 417 0.48 -13.32 5.73
C SER A 417 0.45 -12.07 4.84
N SER A 418 -0.66 -11.77 4.16
CA SER A 418 -0.79 -10.50 3.41
C SER A 418 -0.69 -9.26 4.30
N MET A 419 -1.24 -9.32 5.52
CA MET A 419 -1.06 -8.25 6.51
C MET A 419 0.35 -8.23 7.12
N ALA A 420 1.07 -9.36 7.12
CA ALA A 420 2.50 -9.39 7.44
C ALA A 420 3.36 -8.76 6.31
N SER A 421 2.96 -8.94 5.04
CA SER A 421 3.57 -8.29 3.87
C SER A 421 3.45 -6.78 3.90
N VAL A 422 2.32 -6.22 4.37
CA VAL A 422 2.16 -4.77 4.59
C VAL A 422 3.16 -4.27 5.63
N CYS A 423 3.21 -4.91 6.80
CA CYS A 423 4.12 -4.49 7.87
C CYS A 423 5.60 -4.62 7.46
N GLY A 424 5.98 -5.75 6.87
CA GLY A 424 7.33 -6.00 6.37
C GLY A 424 7.71 -5.09 5.21
N GLY A 425 6.78 -4.80 4.29
CA GLY A 425 6.98 -3.87 3.18
C GLY A 425 7.19 -2.44 3.65
N CYS A 426 6.38 -1.96 4.61
CA CYS A 426 6.58 -0.65 5.22
C CYS A 426 7.97 -0.52 5.86
N LEU A 427 8.46 -1.56 6.54
CA LEU A 427 9.81 -1.57 7.13
C LEU A 427 10.90 -1.66 6.06
N ALA A 428 10.78 -2.54 5.07
CA ALA A 428 11.78 -2.72 4.01
C ALA A 428 11.90 -1.50 3.08
N LEU A 429 10.81 -0.75 2.87
CA LEU A 429 10.81 0.53 2.14
C LEU A 429 11.56 1.61 2.93
N GLN A 430 11.36 1.70 4.26
CA GLN A 430 12.15 2.59 5.12
C GLN A 430 13.62 2.14 5.20
N ASP A 431 13.90 0.84 5.11
CA ASP A 431 15.26 0.30 5.09
C ASP A 431 15.97 0.67 3.77
N ALA A 432 15.25 0.67 2.66
CA ALA A 432 15.74 1.11 1.35
C ALA A 432 15.95 2.62 1.20
N GLY A 433 15.62 3.41 2.22
CA GLY A 433 15.71 4.88 2.17
C GLY A 433 14.60 5.55 1.37
N VAL A 434 13.46 4.89 1.15
CA VAL A 434 12.29 5.52 0.53
C VAL A 434 11.67 6.52 1.53
N PRO A 435 11.46 7.80 1.15
CA PRO A 435 10.83 8.79 2.01
C PRO A 435 9.31 8.56 2.06
N LEU A 436 8.88 7.62 2.91
CA LEU A 436 7.46 7.32 3.11
C LEU A 436 6.78 8.42 3.93
N LYS A 437 5.56 8.81 3.52
CA LYS A 437 4.73 9.82 4.21
C LYS A 437 4.53 9.49 5.70
N CYS A 438 4.30 8.20 6.00
CA CYS A 438 4.14 7.67 7.36
C CYS A 438 4.37 6.15 7.40
N SER A 439 4.38 5.57 8.61
CA SER A 439 4.33 4.11 8.80
C SER A 439 2.89 3.60 8.87
N ILE A 440 2.61 2.44 8.27
CA ILE A 440 1.32 1.74 8.38
C ILE A 440 1.51 0.29 8.84
N ALA A 441 0.45 -0.29 9.40
CA ALA A 441 0.40 -1.70 9.80
C ALA A 441 -0.88 -2.37 9.30
N GLY A 442 -0.78 -3.67 8.98
CA GLY A 442 -1.91 -4.53 8.64
C GLY A 442 -2.31 -5.42 9.82
N ILE A 443 -3.61 -5.56 10.09
CA ILE A 443 -4.17 -6.57 10.99
C ILE A 443 -5.28 -7.36 10.29
N ALA A 444 -5.43 -8.62 10.66
CA ALA A 444 -6.57 -9.45 10.27
C ALA A 444 -7.41 -9.82 11.49
N MET A 445 -8.71 -9.73 11.33
CA MET A 445 -9.75 -9.86 12.33
C MET A 445 -10.72 -10.96 11.90
N GLY A 446 -11.37 -11.61 12.86
CA GLY A 446 -12.44 -12.55 12.60
C GLY A 446 -13.61 -12.38 13.55
N MET A 447 -14.64 -13.20 13.38
CA MET A 447 -15.87 -13.11 14.17
C MET A 447 -16.52 -14.47 14.37
N VAL A 448 -17.19 -14.65 15.51
CA VAL A 448 -18.27 -15.63 15.71
C VAL A 448 -19.56 -14.82 15.88
N LEU A 449 -20.52 -14.96 14.97
CA LEU A 449 -21.66 -14.05 14.85
C LEU A 449 -22.78 -14.37 15.84
N ASP A 450 -23.28 -15.61 15.83
CA ASP A 450 -24.21 -16.09 16.86
C ASP A 450 -23.43 -16.90 17.90
N THR A 451 -23.31 -16.36 19.10
CA THR A 451 -22.61 -17.02 20.21
C THR A 451 -23.51 -17.95 21.02
N LYS A 452 -24.85 -17.94 20.85
CA LYS A 452 -25.78 -18.80 21.62
C LYS A 452 -25.62 -20.29 21.32
N GLU A 453 -25.35 -20.65 20.06
CA GLU A 453 -25.05 -22.04 19.68
C GLU A 453 -23.81 -22.58 20.42
N PHE A 454 -22.92 -21.66 20.83
CA PHE A 454 -21.60 -21.92 21.39
C PHE A 454 -21.49 -21.51 22.88
N GLY A 455 -22.62 -21.39 23.59
CA GLY A 455 -22.66 -21.16 25.05
C GLY A 455 -22.62 -19.69 25.52
N GLY A 456 -22.68 -18.73 24.59
CA GLY A 456 -22.68 -17.30 24.86
C GLY A 456 -24.07 -16.65 24.98
N ASP A 457 -24.08 -15.33 25.11
CA ASP A 457 -25.28 -14.50 25.29
C ASP A 457 -25.99 -14.11 23.97
N GLY A 458 -25.34 -14.33 22.82
CA GLY A 458 -25.80 -13.95 21.49
C GLY A 458 -25.28 -12.62 20.98
N ALA A 459 -24.35 -11.97 21.70
CA ALA A 459 -23.56 -10.88 21.15
C ALA A 459 -22.46 -11.44 20.22
N PRO A 460 -22.16 -10.79 19.07
CA PRO A 460 -21.06 -11.21 18.20
C PRO A 460 -19.70 -11.05 18.88
N LEU A 461 -18.83 -12.05 18.75
CA LEU A 461 -17.51 -12.06 19.37
C LEU A 461 -16.42 -11.79 18.32
N ILE A 462 -15.71 -10.67 18.46
CA ILE A 462 -14.70 -10.18 17.50
C ILE A 462 -13.29 -10.59 17.95
N LEU A 463 -12.53 -11.20 17.03
CA LEU A 463 -11.19 -11.73 17.27
C LEU A 463 -10.13 -10.87 16.57
N SER A 464 -9.14 -10.37 17.32
CA SER A 464 -7.96 -9.66 16.80
C SER A 464 -6.86 -10.64 16.39
N ASP A 465 -6.13 -10.32 15.32
CA ASP A 465 -4.96 -11.08 14.83
C ASP A 465 -5.22 -12.59 14.76
N ILE A 466 -6.14 -12.98 13.87
CA ILE A 466 -6.62 -14.36 13.75
C ILE A 466 -5.55 -15.34 13.23
N THR A 467 -5.66 -16.57 13.72
CA THR A 467 -4.91 -17.74 13.24
C THR A 467 -5.61 -18.38 12.03
N GLY A 468 -4.90 -19.22 11.27
CA GLY A 468 -5.49 -19.93 10.12
C GLY A 468 -6.68 -20.84 10.49
N SER A 469 -6.67 -21.40 11.70
CA SER A 469 -7.81 -22.14 12.27
C SER A 469 -9.03 -21.25 12.57
N GLU A 470 -8.79 -19.99 12.97
CA GLU A 470 -9.87 -19.04 13.31
C GLU A 470 -10.45 -18.35 12.07
N ASP A 471 -9.66 -18.16 11.01
CA ASP A 471 -10.18 -17.87 9.65
C ASP A 471 -11.09 -19.02 9.19
N ALA A 472 -10.55 -20.24 9.11
CA ALA A 472 -11.26 -21.40 8.58
C ALA A 472 -12.56 -21.74 9.32
N SER A 473 -12.64 -21.43 10.62
CA SER A 473 -13.82 -21.66 11.47
C SER A 473 -14.67 -20.41 11.73
N GLY A 474 -14.23 -19.21 11.36
CA GLY A 474 -14.93 -17.94 11.63
C GLY A 474 -16.08 -17.64 10.66
N ASP A 475 -16.96 -16.72 11.05
CA ASP A 475 -18.08 -16.21 10.24
C ASP A 475 -17.68 -15.04 9.32
N MET A 476 -16.55 -14.39 9.63
CA MET A 476 -15.97 -13.27 8.88
C MET A 476 -14.44 -13.36 8.89
N ASP A 477 -13.80 -12.95 7.80
CA ASP A 477 -12.37 -12.60 7.72
C ASP A 477 -12.28 -11.13 7.26
N LEU A 478 -11.75 -10.25 8.12
CA LEU A 478 -11.66 -8.81 7.91
C LEU A 478 -10.20 -8.35 8.05
N LYS A 479 -9.62 -7.82 6.99
CA LYS A 479 -8.24 -7.34 6.92
C LYS A 479 -8.25 -5.83 6.79
N VAL A 480 -7.51 -5.14 7.64
CA VAL A 480 -7.43 -3.67 7.64
C VAL A 480 -5.97 -3.24 7.76
N ALA A 481 -5.54 -2.41 6.81
CA ALA A 481 -4.23 -1.77 6.78
C ALA A 481 -4.37 -0.25 6.86
N GLY A 482 -3.43 0.41 7.52
CA GLY A 482 -3.41 1.86 7.64
C GLY A 482 -2.58 2.36 8.83
N THR A 483 -2.76 3.63 9.17
CA THR A 483 -2.17 4.27 10.34
C THR A 483 -3.01 3.98 11.59
N GLU A 484 -2.72 4.67 12.70
CA GLU A 484 -3.54 4.57 13.90
C GLU A 484 -4.97 5.09 13.72
N ASP A 485 -5.20 6.11 12.87
CA ASP A 485 -6.49 6.83 12.80
C ASP A 485 -7.02 7.00 11.35
N GLY A 486 -6.35 6.40 10.35
CA GLY A 486 -6.80 6.35 8.94
C GLY A 486 -6.47 5.03 8.26
N ILE A 487 -7.35 4.56 7.37
CA ILE A 487 -7.23 3.31 6.62
C ILE A 487 -6.59 3.56 5.25
N THR A 488 -5.71 2.66 4.80
CA THR A 488 -5.22 2.62 3.41
C THR A 488 -5.83 1.48 2.60
N ALA A 489 -6.11 0.33 3.24
CA ALA A 489 -6.85 -0.77 2.61
C ALA A 489 -7.75 -1.53 3.59
N PHE A 490 -8.87 -2.02 3.08
CA PHE A 490 -9.90 -2.77 3.77
C PHE A 490 -10.37 -3.93 2.89
N GLN A 491 -10.26 -5.17 3.34
CA GLN A 491 -10.77 -6.34 2.62
C GLN A 491 -11.57 -7.21 3.58
N MET A 492 -12.81 -7.52 3.24
CA MET A 492 -13.71 -8.29 4.09
C MET A 492 -14.38 -9.41 3.29
N ASP A 493 -14.36 -10.62 3.85
CA ASP A 493 -15.06 -11.80 3.34
C ASP A 493 -16.03 -12.30 4.42
N ILE A 494 -17.32 -12.28 4.10
CA ILE A 494 -18.41 -12.66 5.00
C ILE A 494 -18.95 -14.02 4.57
N LYS A 495 -18.92 -14.99 5.49
CA LYS A 495 -19.23 -16.41 5.21
C LYS A 495 -20.66 -16.80 5.59
N VAL A 496 -21.36 -15.95 6.35
CA VAL A 496 -22.75 -16.12 6.77
C VAL A 496 -23.52 -14.80 6.68
N GLY A 497 -24.81 -14.84 6.36
CA GLY A 497 -25.66 -13.65 6.42
C GLY A 497 -25.93 -13.20 7.85
N GLY A 498 -26.05 -11.88 8.07
CA GLY A 498 -26.48 -11.31 9.36
C GLY A 498 -25.56 -10.27 9.99
N ILE A 499 -24.36 -10.04 9.44
CA ILE A 499 -23.46 -8.98 9.92
C ILE A 499 -24.08 -7.61 9.62
N THR A 500 -24.26 -6.79 10.66
CA THR A 500 -24.88 -5.45 10.58
C THR A 500 -23.81 -4.35 10.66
N LEU A 501 -24.12 -3.13 10.22
CA LEU A 501 -23.17 -2.01 10.26
C LEU A 501 -22.69 -1.63 11.68
N PRO A 502 -23.51 -1.68 12.76
CA PRO A 502 -23.00 -1.51 14.12
C PRO A 502 -21.91 -2.53 14.48
N VAL A 503 -22.13 -3.81 14.16
CA VAL A 503 -21.17 -4.90 14.41
C VAL A 503 -19.90 -4.74 13.56
N MET A 504 -20.03 -4.25 12.32
CA MET A 504 -18.91 -3.88 11.48
C MET A 504 -18.11 -2.69 12.04
N LYS A 505 -18.80 -1.71 12.65
CA LYS A 505 -18.16 -0.56 13.32
C LYS A 505 -17.35 -1.00 14.54
N GLU A 506 -17.89 -1.89 15.37
CA GLU A 506 -17.19 -2.46 16.51
C GLU A 506 -15.94 -3.23 16.05
N ALA A 507 -16.06 -4.04 14.99
CA ALA A 507 -14.93 -4.76 14.40
C ALA A 507 -13.85 -3.83 13.82
N LEU A 508 -14.24 -2.74 13.17
CA LEU A 508 -13.33 -1.69 12.68
C LEU A 508 -12.60 -0.95 13.81
N LEU A 509 -13.30 -0.59 14.89
CA LEU A 509 -12.70 0.08 16.05
C LEU A 509 -11.71 -0.86 16.78
N GLN A 510 -12.04 -2.13 16.94
CA GLN A 510 -11.12 -3.13 17.49
C GLN A 510 -9.92 -3.39 16.54
N ALA A 511 -10.14 -3.33 15.23
CA ALA A 511 -9.05 -3.40 14.24
C ALA A 511 -8.10 -2.22 14.36
N ARG A 512 -8.62 -0.98 14.49
CA ARG A 512 -7.84 0.24 14.68
C ARG A 512 -6.93 0.18 15.91
N ASP A 513 -7.50 -0.19 17.06
CA ASP A 513 -6.75 -0.36 18.31
C ASP A 513 -5.79 -1.58 18.24
N GLY A 514 -6.00 -2.47 17.27
CA GLY A 514 -5.05 -3.49 16.84
C GLY A 514 -3.90 -2.93 15.99
N ARG A 515 -4.18 -2.13 14.94
CA ARG A 515 -3.17 -1.47 14.09
C ARG A 515 -2.21 -0.63 14.93
N ARG A 516 -2.73 0.19 15.86
CA ARG A 516 -1.95 0.97 16.85
C ARG A 516 -0.95 0.11 17.64
N ARG A 517 -1.37 -1.06 18.12
CA ARG A 517 -0.47 -2.00 18.83
C ARG A 517 0.58 -2.62 17.90
N VAL A 518 0.22 -2.98 16.66
CA VAL A 518 1.19 -3.52 15.68
C VAL A 518 2.23 -2.47 15.29
N LEU A 519 1.83 -1.21 15.06
CA LEU A 519 2.73 -0.07 14.85
C LEU A 519 3.69 0.13 16.03
N GLY A 520 3.16 0.07 17.26
CA GLY A 520 3.96 0.15 18.48
C GLY A 520 5.06 -0.90 18.60
N GLU A 521 4.84 -2.12 18.09
CA GLU A 521 5.89 -3.15 18.01
C GLU A 521 6.83 -2.98 16.80
N MET A 522 6.33 -2.51 15.66
CA MET A 522 7.16 -2.20 14.48
C MET A 522 8.19 -1.09 14.76
N LEU A 523 7.85 -0.12 15.62
CA LEU A 523 8.78 0.93 16.07
C LEU A 523 9.95 0.38 16.92
N LYS A 524 9.88 -0.87 17.39
CA LYS A 524 10.95 -1.56 18.15
C LYS A 524 11.84 -2.46 17.28
N CYS A 525 11.72 -2.37 15.95
CA CYS A 525 12.48 -3.16 14.98
C CYS A 525 14.00 -3.10 15.25
N SER A 526 14.68 -4.25 15.27
CA SER A 526 16.10 -4.36 15.63
C SER A 526 16.86 -5.38 14.74
N PRO A 527 17.76 -4.94 13.84
CA PRO A 527 18.13 -3.54 13.56
C PRO A 527 16.94 -2.68 13.10
N PRO A 528 16.93 -1.37 13.39
CA PRO A 528 15.96 -0.44 12.84
C PRO A 528 16.21 -0.22 11.33
N PRO A 529 15.22 0.29 10.57
CA PRO A 529 15.40 0.60 9.15
C PRO A 529 16.52 1.63 8.91
N ALA A 530 17.37 1.41 7.91
CA ALA A 530 18.54 2.26 7.63
C ALA A 530 18.23 3.68 7.16
N LYS A 531 17.02 3.96 6.64
CA LYS A 531 16.52 5.30 6.23
C LYS A 531 17.47 6.09 5.34
N SER A 532 18.26 5.39 4.53
CA SER A 532 19.24 5.94 3.61
C SER A 532 19.36 5.04 2.39
N LEU A 533 19.61 5.61 1.21
CA LEU A 533 19.74 4.83 -0.03
C LEU A 533 20.93 3.88 0.08
N SER A 534 20.70 2.59 -0.21
CA SER A 534 21.75 1.59 -0.24
C SER A 534 22.81 1.93 -1.28
N LYS A 535 24.08 1.70 -0.94
CA LYS A 535 25.25 1.86 -1.83
C LYS A 535 25.24 0.99 -3.10
N TYR A 536 24.26 0.10 -3.24
CA TYR A 536 24.04 -0.74 -4.41
C TYR A 536 22.85 -0.26 -5.27
N ALA A 537 22.04 0.68 -4.77
CA ALA A 537 20.97 1.28 -5.54
C ALA A 537 21.54 2.25 -6.59
N PRO A 538 20.89 2.40 -7.75
CA PRO A 538 21.24 3.45 -8.70
C PRO A 538 21.06 4.83 -8.04
N LEU A 539 21.88 5.80 -8.46
CA LEU A 539 21.77 7.20 -8.07
C LEU A 539 21.03 7.94 -9.19
N ILE A 540 19.78 8.35 -8.93
CA ILE A 540 18.99 9.17 -9.86
C ILE A 540 19.04 10.62 -9.41
N HIS A 541 19.62 11.50 -10.24
CA HIS A 541 19.61 12.95 -10.03
C HIS A 541 18.61 13.61 -10.98
N ILE A 542 17.71 14.42 -10.43
CA ILE A 542 16.82 15.30 -11.20
C ILE A 542 17.46 16.68 -11.29
N MET A 543 17.59 17.22 -12.49
CA MET A 543 17.90 18.63 -12.72
C MET A 543 16.87 19.25 -13.68
N LYS A 544 16.53 20.53 -13.47
CA LYS A 544 15.61 21.26 -14.35
C LYS A 544 16.38 22.18 -15.29
N VAL A 545 16.00 22.11 -16.56
CA VAL A 545 16.57 22.82 -17.71
C VAL A 545 15.45 23.65 -18.37
N ALA A 546 15.79 24.68 -19.14
CA ALA A 546 14.79 25.39 -19.93
C ALA A 546 14.22 24.46 -21.04
N PRO A 547 12.89 24.34 -21.21
CA PRO A 547 12.27 23.39 -22.16
C PRO A 547 12.85 23.44 -23.59
N ASP A 548 13.14 24.65 -24.08
CA ASP A 548 13.68 24.87 -25.41
C ASP A 548 15.11 24.31 -25.60
N LYS A 549 15.85 24.06 -24.50
CA LYS A 549 17.20 23.49 -24.49
C LYS A 549 17.21 21.96 -24.44
N VAL A 550 16.08 21.29 -24.15
CA VAL A 550 16.00 19.81 -24.09
C VAL A 550 16.48 19.16 -25.40
N ASN A 551 16.07 19.72 -26.53
CA ASN A 551 16.50 19.29 -27.88
C ASN A 551 18.03 19.33 -28.08
N ILE A 552 18.76 20.19 -27.36
CA ILE A 552 20.23 20.30 -27.44
C ILE A 552 20.91 19.14 -26.70
N ILE A 553 20.29 18.62 -25.64
CA ILE A 553 20.77 17.44 -24.88
C ILE A 553 20.57 16.17 -25.72
N ILE A 554 19.36 15.98 -26.26
CA ILE A 554 19.00 14.81 -27.08
C ILE A 554 19.86 14.78 -28.36
N GLY A 555 19.92 15.90 -29.08
CA GLY A 555 20.55 16.01 -30.39
C GLY A 555 19.80 15.25 -31.50
N SER A 556 20.27 15.37 -32.74
CA SER A 556 19.60 14.77 -33.91
C SER A 556 19.52 13.24 -33.79
N GLY A 557 18.31 12.70 -33.67
CA GLY A 557 18.05 11.27 -33.51
C GLY A 557 18.56 10.66 -32.19
N GLY A 558 18.71 11.47 -31.13
CA GLY A 558 19.22 11.00 -29.84
C GLY A 558 20.72 10.69 -29.82
N LYS A 559 21.48 11.14 -30.83
CA LYS A 559 22.93 10.89 -30.93
C LYS A 559 23.73 11.52 -29.80
N LYS A 560 23.34 12.73 -29.34
CA LYS A 560 24.16 13.48 -28.37
C LYS A 560 23.95 12.93 -26.95
N VAL A 561 22.71 12.64 -26.56
CA VAL A 561 22.44 11.97 -25.28
C VAL A 561 23.12 10.60 -25.19
N LYS A 562 23.14 9.82 -26.29
CA LYS A 562 23.90 8.55 -26.36
C LYS A 562 25.42 8.76 -26.20
N SER A 563 25.98 9.78 -26.85
CA SER A 563 27.40 10.14 -26.68
C SER A 563 27.73 10.52 -25.24
N ILE A 564 26.85 11.24 -24.53
CA ILE A 564 27.06 11.60 -23.11
C ILE A 564 26.98 10.34 -22.24
N ILE A 565 26.03 9.43 -22.49
CA ILE A 565 25.93 8.14 -21.78
C ILE A 565 27.23 7.33 -21.95
N GLU A 566 27.72 7.20 -23.19
CA GLU A 566 28.93 6.45 -23.53
C GLU A 566 30.22 7.07 -22.96
N GLU A 567 30.35 8.41 -22.98
CA GLU A 567 31.50 9.14 -22.44
C GLU A 567 31.54 9.11 -20.90
N THR A 568 30.39 9.17 -20.23
CA THR A 568 30.32 9.34 -18.77
C THR A 568 30.14 8.05 -18.00
N GLY A 569 29.63 6.98 -18.63
CA GLY A 569 29.36 5.69 -17.98
C GLY A 569 28.09 5.66 -17.12
N VAL A 570 27.20 6.66 -17.24
CA VAL A 570 25.86 6.62 -16.62
C VAL A 570 24.98 5.57 -17.32
N GLU A 571 23.93 5.09 -16.65
CA GLU A 571 23.04 4.05 -17.19
C GLU A 571 21.97 4.62 -18.12
N ALA A 572 21.39 5.77 -17.76
CA ALA A 572 20.34 6.44 -18.52
C ALA A 572 20.35 7.96 -18.31
N ILE A 573 19.83 8.68 -19.30
CA ILE A 573 19.53 10.12 -19.22
C ILE A 573 18.15 10.30 -19.86
N ASP A 574 17.11 10.39 -19.03
CA ASP A 574 15.73 10.59 -19.45
C ASP A 574 15.40 12.08 -19.45
N THR A 575 14.87 12.58 -20.57
CA THR A 575 14.49 14.00 -20.73
C THR A 575 13.00 14.14 -20.99
N GLN A 576 12.34 15.06 -20.29
CA GLN A 576 10.92 15.40 -20.46
C GLN A 576 10.74 16.77 -21.10
N ASP A 577 9.62 16.96 -21.82
CA ASP A 577 9.31 18.19 -22.57
C ASP A 577 9.10 19.43 -21.67
N ASP A 578 8.86 19.24 -20.37
CA ASP A 578 8.75 20.31 -19.37
C ASP A 578 10.11 20.87 -18.88
N GLY A 579 11.21 20.30 -19.38
CA GLY A 579 12.57 20.64 -18.98
C GLY A 579 13.15 19.79 -17.86
N ILE A 580 12.46 18.78 -17.33
CA ILE A 580 13.05 17.84 -16.37
C ILE A 580 14.02 16.87 -17.06
N VAL A 581 15.22 16.75 -16.50
CA VAL A 581 16.25 15.79 -16.91
C VAL A 581 16.58 14.90 -15.72
N LYS A 582 16.38 13.58 -15.86
CA LYS A 582 16.71 12.55 -14.87
C LYS A 582 17.96 11.80 -15.33
N ILE A 583 19.04 11.82 -14.53
CA ILE A 583 20.32 11.15 -14.82
C ILE A 583 20.47 9.97 -13.85
N THR A 584 20.59 8.75 -14.37
CA THR A 584 20.71 7.51 -13.59
C THR A 584 22.14 6.97 -13.67
N ALA A 585 22.86 6.87 -12.54
CA ALA A 585 24.25 6.42 -12.51
C ALA A 585 24.52 5.40 -11.39
N LYS A 586 25.55 4.56 -11.55
CA LYS A 586 26.02 3.62 -10.52
C LYS A 586 26.88 4.26 -9.44
N ASP A 587 27.48 5.40 -9.75
CA ASP A 587 28.45 6.08 -8.90
C ASP A 587 28.37 7.60 -9.05
N LEU A 588 28.85 8.31 -8.03
CA LEU A 588 28.76 9.77 -7.95
C LEU A 588 29.74 10.50 -8.91
N SER A 589 30.81 9.85 -9.38
CA SER A 589 31.76 10.46 -10.31
C SER A 589 31.17 10.52 -11.72
N SER A 590 30.60 9.42 -12.20
CA SER A 590 29.87 9.36 -13.48
C SER A 590 28.67 10.31 -13.50
N LEU A 591 27.95 10.39 -12.38
CA LEU A 591 26.83 11.33 -12.18
C LEU A 591 27.24 12.80 -12.34
N GLU A 592 28.25 13.27 -11.59
CA GLU A 592 28.70 14.67 -11.64
C GLU A 592 29.37 15.03 -12.98
N LYS A 593 30.03 14.08 -13.67
CA LYS A 593 30.51 14.29 -15.05
C LYS A 593 29.35 14.58 -16.00
N SER A 594 28.33 13.71 -16.01
CA SER A 594 27.16 13.86 -16.89
C SER A 594 26.38 15.15 -16.61
N LYS A 595 26.13 15.43 -15.33
CA LYS A 595 25.53 16.68 -14.86
C LYS A 595 26.32 17.93 -15.27
N SER A 596 27.66 17.89 -15.20
CA SER A 596 28.54 18.97 -15.68
C SER A 596 28.42 19.18 -17.19
N ILE A 597 28.48 18.11 -17.98
CA ILE A 597 28.33 18.17 -19.45
C ILE A 597 26.96 18.74 -19.82
N ILE A 598 25.87 18.23 -19.23
CA ILE A 598 24.51 18.74 -19.47
C ILE A 598 24.40 20.21 -19.08
N SER A 599 24.91 20.59 -17.89
CA SER A 599 24.90 21.99 -17.43
C SER A 599 25.60 22.92 -18.43
N ASN A 600 26.79 22.53 -18.90
CA ASN A 600 27.57 23.31 -19.87
C ASN A 600 26.89 23.41 -21.25
N LEU A 601 26.19 22.36 -21.68
CA LEU A 601 25.40 22.36 -22.92
C LEU A 601 24.14 23.23 -22.83
N THR A 602 23.51 23.28 -21.64
CA THR A 602 22.26 24.02 -21.42
C THR A 602 22.46 25.46 -20.97
N MET A 603 23.66 25.80 -20.47
CA MET A 603 24.04 27.13 -19.98
C MET A 603 23.61 28.21 -20.98
N VAL A 604 22.87 29.21 -20.50
CA VAL A 604 22.56 30.41 -21.28
C VAL A 604 23.64 31.45 -20.94
N PRO A 605 24.51 31.84 -21.89
CA PRO A 605 25.55 32.81 -21.61
C PRO A 605 24.95 34.19 -21.31
N THR A 606 25.24 34.74 -20.14
CA THR A 606 24.68 36.02 -19.69
C THR A 606 25.64 37.15 -20.05
N VAL A 607 25.13 38.25 -20.62
CA VAL A 607 25.94 39.43 -20.92
C VAL A 607 26.54 39.97 -19.62
N GLY A 608 27.86 40.05 -19.56
CA GLY A 608 28.63 40.36 -18.35
C GLY A 608 29.43 39.19 -17.79
N ASP A 609 29.10 37.94 -18.11
CA ASP A 609 29.78 36.74 -17.61
C ASP A 609 31.25 36.67 -18.06
N ILE A 610 32.10 36.11 -17.19
CA ILE A 610 33.54 35.95 -17.39
C ILE A 610 33.86 34.46 -17.47
N TYR A 611 34.16 33.97 -18.67
CA TYR A 611 34.61 32.60 -18.90
C TYR A 611 36.15 32.56 -18.87
N ARG A 612 36.71 31.59 -18.15
CA ARG A 612 38.15 31.49 -17.91
C ARG A 612 38.76 30.25 -18.53
N ASN A 613 40.03 30.33 -18.92
CA ASN A 613 40.81 29.23 -19.48
C ASN A 613 40.14 28.58 -20.74
N CYS A 614 39.45 29.41 -21.52
CA CYS A 614 38.69 29.01 -22.72
C CYS A 614 39.62 28.84 -23.92
N GLU A 615 39.34 27.86 -24.78
CA GLU A 615 40.26 27.42 -25.83
C GLU A 615 39.98 28.10 -27.18
N ILE A 616 41.05 28.54 -27.85
CA ILE A 616 40.99 29.12 -29.19
C ILE A 616 40.85 28.00 -30.23
N LYS A 617 39.68 27.90 -30.89
CA LYS A 617 39.39 26.88 -31.91
C LYS A 617 39.81 27.30 -33.31
N SER A 618 39.64 28.57 -33.66
CA SER A 618 40.11 29.11 -34.93
C SER A 618 40.45 30.60 -34.83
N ILE A 619 41.35 31.04 -35.71
CA ILE A 619 41.76 32.43 -35.85
C ILE A 619 41.34 32.89 -37.26
N ALA A 620 40.82 34.10 -37.35
CA ALA A 620 40.42 34.75 -38.59
C ALA A 620 41.07 36.15 -38.68
N PRO A 621 41.16 36.77 -39.87
CA PRO A 621 41.79 38.08 -40.04
C PRO A 621 41.18 39.22 -39.20
N TYR A 622 39.95 39.04 -38.71
CA TYR A 622 39.19 40.02 -37.93
C TYR A 622 39.03 39.65 -36.43
N GLY A 623 39.58 38.53 -35.97
CA GLY A 623 39.42 38.10 -34.57
C GLY A 623 39.63 36.61 -34.35
N VAL A 624 39.26 36.15 -33.15
CA VAL A 624 39.51 34.80 -32.66
C VAL A 624 38.22 34.15 -32.19
N PHE A 625 37.97 32.91 -32.61
CA PHE A 625 36.85 32.10 -32.15
C PHE A 625 37.28 31.28 -30.92
N VAL A 626 36.62 31.55 -29.79
CA VAL A 626 36.92 30.98 -28.48
C VAL A 626 35.76 30.12 -28.03
N GLU A 627 36.02 28.86 -27.68
CA GLU A 627 35.01 27.94 -27.13
C GLU A 627 34.79 28.25 -25.64
N ILE A 628 33.63 28.82 -25.31
CA ILE A 628 33.25 29.13 -23.91
C ILE A 628 32.51 27.97 -23.23
N ALA A 629 31.92 27.06 -24.02
CA ALA A 629 31.28 25.82 -23.58
C ALA A 629 31.26 24.82 -24.75
N PRO A 630 31.15 23.50 -24.52
CA PRO A 630 31.32 22.47 -25.56
C PRO A 630 30.40 22.64 -26.77
N GLY A 631 31.00 22.92 -27.94
CA GLY A 631 30.29 23.21 -29.18
C GLY A 631 29.65 24.61 -29.25
N ARG A 632 30.13 25.56 -28.45
CA ARG A 632 29.61 26.94 -28.36
C ARG A 632 30.73 27.97 -28.37
N GLU A 633 31.02 28.43 -29.57
CA GLU A 633 32.05 29.43 -29.84
C GLU A 633 31.50 30.87 -29.78
N GLY A 634 32.33 31.80 -29.32
CA GLY A 634 32.11 33.24 -29.45
C GLY A 634 33.27 33.92 -30.15
N LEU A 635 32.98 35.02 -30.85
CA LEU A 635 33.97 35.81 -31.57
C LEU A 635 34.54 36.89 -30.65
N CYS A 636 35.82 36.79 -30.31
CA CYS A 636 36.61 37.88 -29.76
C CYS A 636 37.17 38.71 -30.93
N HIS A 637 36.61 39.90 -31.18
CA HIS A 637 37.05 40.75 -32.29
C HIS A 637 38.48 41.27 -32.05
N ILE A 638 39.25 41.55 -33.10
CA ILE A 638 40.67 41.94 -32.97
C ILE A 638 40.89 43.16 -32.07
N SER A 639 39.95 44.11 -32.04
CA SER A 639 39.95 45.29 -31.16
C SER A 639 39.68 45.01 -29.67
N GLU A 640 39.39 43.75 -29.31
CA GLU A 640 39.00 43.30 -27.98
C GLU A 640 39.93 42.21 -27.41
N LEU A 641 41.02 41.88 -28.11
CA LEU A 641 42.00 40.89 -27.67
C LEU A 641 43.03 41.47 -26.68
N THR A 642 43.42 42.72 -26.85
CA THR A 642 44.53 43.41 -26.17
C THR A 642 44.19 44.87 -25.90
N SER A 643 44.92 45.50 -24.97
CA SER A 643 44.89 46.96 -24.78
C SER A 643 45.52 47.69 -25.97
N ASP A 644 46.63 47.15 -26.48
CA ASP A 644 47.41 47.67 -27.60
C ASP A 644 46.85 47.24 -28.97
N TRP A 645 47.20 48.00 -30.01
CA TRP A 645 46.77 47.73 -31.39
C TRP A 645 47.51 46.52 -31.98
N LEU A 646 46.75 45.55 -32.47
CA LEU A 646 47.24 44.38 -33.21
C LEU A 646 46.95 44.53 -34.71
N ALA A 647 47.96 44.27 -35.54
CA ALA A 647 47.81 44.17 -37.00
C ALA A 647 47.06 42.89 -37.40
N LYS A 648 47.36 41.78 -36.71
CA LYS A 648 46.63 40.51 -36.83
C LYS A 648 46.46 39.83 -35.47
N ALA A 649 45.41 39.02 -35.34
CA ALA A 649 45.26 38.12 -34.20
C ALA A 649 46.34 37.01 -34.16
N GLU A 650 46.81 36.59 -35.35
CA GLU A 650 47.88 35.62 -35.58
C GLU A 650 49.23 36.00 -34.91
N ASP A 651 49.47 37.31 -34.72
CA ASP A 651 50.74 37.83 -34.20
C ASP A 651 50.85 37.64 -32.67
N ALA A 652 49.73 37.40 -31.98
CA ALA A 652 49.64 37.34 -30.52
C ALA A 652 49.03 36.04 -29.96
N PHE A 653 48.33 35.25 -30.77
CA PHE A 653 47.63 34.03 -30.34
C PHE A 653 47.75 32.90 -31.37
N LYS A 654 47.65 31.65 -30.90
CA LYS A 654 47.66 30.43 -31.70
C LYS A 654 46.40 29.60 -31.45
N VAL A 655 46.07 28.75 -32.41
CA VAL A 655 45.01 27.74 -32.23
C VAL A 655 45.44 26.77 -31.13
N GLY A 656 44.57 26.55 -30.15
CA GLY A 656 44.84 25.79 -28.93
C GLY A 656 45.32 26.63 -27.72
N ASP A 657 45.66 27.91 -27.89
CA ASP A 657 45.96 28.79 -26.76
C ASP A 657 44.70 29.00 -25.89
N ARG A 658 44.90 29.27 -24.60
CA ARG A 658 43.82 29.47 -23.63
C ARG A 658 43.77 30.88 -23.06
N VAL A 659 42.55 31.44 -23.02
CA VAL A 659 42.30 32.85 -22.70
C VAL A 659 41.09 33.01 -21.78
N ASP A 660 41.14 34.04 -20.94
CA ASP A 660 39.99 34.53 -20.19
C ASP A 660 39.26 35.58 -21.04
N VAL A 661 37.93 35.48 -21.11
CA VAL A 661 37.06 36.27 -21.99
C VAL A 661 35.73 36.62 -21.32
N LYS A 662 35.30 37.87 -21.47
CA LYS A 662 34.01 38.37 -21.00
C LYS A 662 33.01 38.43 -22.15
N LEU A 663 31.76 38.02 -21.92
CA LEU A 663 30.68 38.21 -22.90
C LEU A 663 30.16 39.66 -22.85
N ILE A 664 30.26 40.39 -23.96
CA ILE A 664 29.81 41.79 -24.06
C ILE A 664 28.39 41.87 -24.61
N GLU A 665 28.06 41.05 -25.60
CA GLU A 665 26.87 41.20 -26.43
C GLU A 665 26.47 39.86 -27.05
N VAL A 666 25.17 39.66 -27.26
CA VAL A 666 24.61 38.55 -28.00
C VAL A 666 23.74 39.14 -29.11
N ASN A 667 24.15 38.98 -30.36
CA ASN A 667 23.43 39.53 -31.51
C ASN A 667 22.10 38.79 -31.71
N ASP A 668 21.15 39.41 -32.44
CA ASP A 668 19.82 38.85 -32.77
C ASP A 668 19.83 37.44 -33.38
N LYS A 669 20.97 37.04 -33.97
CA LYS A 669 21.21 35.70 -34.55
C LYS A 669 21.79 34.68 -33.56
N GLY A 670 21.81 34.99 -32.25
CA GLY A 670 22.38 34.15 -31.20
C GLY A 670 23.91 34.10 -31.17
N GLN A 671 24.59 34.96 -31.95
CA GLN A 671 26.06 34.99 -32.03
C GLN A 671 26.66 35.76 -30.85
N LEU A 672 27.66 35.17 -30.20
CA LEU A 672 28.29 35.69 -28.99
C LEU A 672 29.50 36.59 -29.33
N ARG A 673 29.56 37.81 -28.78
CA ARG A 673 30.71 38.72 -28.91
C ARG A 673 31.48 38.81 -27.59
N LEU A 674 32.76 38.46 -27.66
CA LEU A 674 33.65 38.34 -26.50
C LEU A 674 34.67 39.48 -26.45
N SER A 675 35.16 39.80 -25.25
CA SER A 675 36.34 40.65 -25.04
C SER A 675 37.25 40.12 -23.96
N ARG A 676 38.54 40.06 -24.26
CA ARG A 676 39.64 39.87 -23.31
C ARG A 676 40.11 41.21 -22.74
N ARG A 677 40.06 42.27 -23.55
CA ARG A 677 40.38 43.66 -23.18
C ARG A 677 39.56 44.17 -21.99
N ALA A 678 38.29 43.77 -21.90
CA ALA A 678 37.40 44.07 -20.78
C ALA A 678 37.78 43.39 -19.43
N LEU A 679 38.87 42.61 -19.40
CA LEU A 679 39.45 41.96 -18.23
C LEU A 679 40.90 42.42 -17.93
N LEU A 680 41.48 43.27 -18.79
CA LEU A 680 42.82 43.83 -18.57
C LEU A 680 42.72 45.06 -17.67
N PRO A 681 43.70 45.32 -16.79
CA PRO A 681 43.71 46.52 -15.96
C PRO A 681 43.86 47.77 -16.85
N VAL A 682 43.03 48.78 -16.58
CA VAL A 682 43.11 50.08 -17.25
C VAL A 682 44.33 50.83 -16.70
N PRO A 683 45.23 51.36 -17.55
CA PRO A 683 46.33 52.19 -17.08
C PRO A 683 45.83 53.53 -16.55
N GLU A 684 46.22 53.91 -15.33
CA GLU A 684 45.92 55.22 -14.76
C GLU A 684 46.74 56.31 -15.46
N THR A 685 46.07 57.27 -16.11
CA THR A 685 46.69 58.47 -16.67
C THR A 685 46.52 59.66 -15.75
N ASN A 686 47.57 59.96 -14.97
CA ASN A 686 47.70 61.20 -14.21
C ASN A 686 47.94 62.40 -15.15
N SER A 687 47.29 63.53 -14.87
CA SER A 687 47.58 64.82 -15.52
C SER A 687 47.27 66.01 -14.61
N GLU A 688 48.25 66.36 -13.77
CA GLU A 688 48.45 67.64 -13.07
C GLU A 688 49.78 68.20 -13.63
N ASP A 689 50.08 69.49 -13.82
CA ASP A 689 49.38 70.80 -13.76
C ASP A 689 50.34 71.80 -14.50
N PRO A 690 50.44 73.14 -14.31
CA PRO A 690 49.51 74.19 -13.84
C PRO A 690 49.46 75.48 -14.72
N SER A 691 48.50 76.39 -14.41
CA SER A 691 48.55 77.90 -14.43
C SER A 691 49.22 78.67 -15.60
N SER A 692 48.73 79.80 -16.14
CA SER A 692 47.66 80.80 -15.81
C SER A 692 47.39 81.67 -17.09
N GLU A 693 46.84 82.90 -17.19
CA GLU A 693 46.44 84.01 -16.28
C GLU A 693 45.45 84.98 -17.01
N GLN A 694 44.93 86.00 -16.29
CA GLN A 694 44.30 87.27 -16.76
C GLN A 694 42.87 87.26 -17.40
N LEU A 695 42.15 88.40 -17.45
CA LEU A 695 41.54 89.21 -16.36
C LEU A 695 40.62 90.33 -16.91
N THR A 696 39.81 90.94 -16.02
CA THR A 696 38.89 92.10 -16.22
C THR A 696 37.60 91.86 -17.03
N GLY A 697 36.42 92.40 -16.69
CA GLY A 697 35.94 92.99 -15.42
C GLY A 697 34.98 94.19 -15.57
N HIS A 698 33.90 94.28 -14.77
CA HIS A 698 33.25 95.54 -14.38
C HIS A 698 32.31 95.41 -13.13
N GLN A 699 31.79 96.56 -12.66
CA GLN A 699 31.21 96.82 -11.32
C GLN A 699 29.66 96.60 -11.28
N ALA A 700 28.90 96.77 -10.17
CA ALA A 700 29.15 97.51 -8.93
C ALA A 700 28.22 97.17 -7.72
N LYS A 701 28.74 97.39 -6.48
CA LYS A 701 28.07 98.03 -5.30
C LYS A 701 26.91 97.27 -4.58
N VAL A 702 26.73 97.30 -3.24
CA VAL A 702 27.48 97.94 -2.11
C VAL A 702 27.01 97.42 -0.71
N ILE A 703 27.92 97.36 0.31
CA ILE A 703 27.70 97.49 1.80
C ILE A 703 26.74 96.47 2.52
N THR A 704 26.98 95.88 3.72
CA THR A 704 28.07 95.80 4.74
C THR A 704 27.88 94.51 5.58
N ASP A 705 28.89 93.77 6.05
CA ASP A 705 29.69 93.92 7.32
C ASP A 705 28.85 93.73 8.62
N SER A 706 29.26 93.07 9.73
CA SER A 706 30.46 92.29 10.15
C SER A 706 30.03 91.28 11.27
N GLY A 707 30.83 90.31 11.77
CA GLY A 707 32.16 89.83 11.39
C GLY A 707 32.83 88.96 12.51
N LYS A 708 33.93 88.27 12.16
CA LYS A 708 35.04 87.73 13.01
C LYS A 708 34.71 87.05 14.37
N ALA A 709 34.90 85.72 14.50
CA ALA A 709 36.15 85.05 14.99
C ALA A 709 36.13 84.78 16.53
N SER A 710 36.90 83.87 17.15
CA SER A 710 37.99 82.97 16.72
C SER A 710 38.20 81.76 17.68
N ASP A 711 38.91 80.73 17.19
CA ASP A 711 39.93 79.94 17.91
C ASP A 711 39.58 78.61 18.66
N LYS A 712 40.55 77.68 18.55
CA LYS A 712 40.90 76.48 19.35
C LYS A 712 39.89 75.40 19.83
N SER A 713 40.21 74.19 19.34
CA SER A 713 40.44 72.94 20.11
C SER A 713 39.26 72.00 20.46
N THR A 714 39.63 70.72 20.59
CA THR A 714 38.82 69.51 20.83
C THR A 714 38.86 69.14 22.34
N PRO A 715 38.32 67.98 22.82
CA PRO A 715 37.31 67.06 22.27
C PRO A 715 36.15 66.75 23.26
N LYS A 716 35.08 66.06 22.81
CA LYS A 716 34.66 64.73 23.34
C LYS A 716 33.35 64.20 22.72
N LYS A 717 33.20 62.87 22.81
CA LYS A 717 31.96 62.13 22.54
C LYS A 717 30.88 62.50 23.57
N TYR A 718 29.64 62.63 23.13
CA TYR A 718 28.52 61.88 23.72
C TYR A 718 27.45 61.61 22.65
N VAL A 719 26.80 60.46 22.74
CA VAL A 719 25.72 60.04 21.83
C VAL A 719 24.38 60.31 22.48
N ASN A 720 23.49 61.03 21.81
CA ASN A 720 22.08 60.68 21.82
C ASN A 720 21.30 61.29 20.65
N VAL A 721 20.27 60.57 20.22
CA VAL A 721 19.32 60.97 19.18
C VAL A 721 18.06 61.54 19.83
N PRO A 722 17.48 62.62 19.28
CA PRO A 722 16.05 62.85 19.32
C PRO A 722 15.42 62.81 17.91
N LYS A 723 14.10 62.58 17.86
CA LYS A 723 13.30 62.50 16.62
C LYS A 723 12.61 63.83 16.31
N SER A 724 12.42 64.10 15.02
CA SER A 724 11.34 64.91 14.43
C SER A 724 11.36 64.68 12.91
N ASP A 725 10.26 64.76 12.15
CA ASP A 725 8.84 64.89 12.53
C ASP A 725 7.92 64.15 11.54
N ALA A 726 6.61 64.14 11.80
CA ALA A 726 5.59 63.48 10.97
C ALA A 726 4.36 64.38 10.74
N LEU A 727 3.57 64.08 9.70
CA LEU A 727 2.15 64.42 9.51
C LEU A 727 1.61 63.36 8.50
N ALA A 728 0.69 62.45 8.88
CA ALA A 728 -0.78 62.60 8.95
C ALA A 728 -1.43 62.58 7.54
N GLN A 729 -2.59 61.96 7.27
CA GLN A 729 -3.76 61.54 8.09
C GLN A 729 -4.29 60.14 7.63
N GLU A 730 -5.13 59.34 8.32
CA GLU A 730 -5.64 59.29 9.71
C GLU A 730 -6.36 57.95 10.04
N LYS A 731 -6.66 57.71 11.35
CA LYS A 731 -7.87 57.14 12.03
C LYS A 731 -8.68 55.97 11.39
N LEU A 732 -9.20 54.97 12.13
CA LEU A 732 -9.20 54.57 13.56
C LEU A 732 -9.74 53.11 13.68
N GLU A 733 -9.93 52.39 14.80
CA GLU A 733 -9.69 52.61 16.25
C GLU A 733 -9.12 51.30 16.88
N GLN A 734 -9.75 50.78 17.95
CA GLN A 734 -9.35 49.74 18.91
C GLN A 734 -10.53 49.59 19.93
N PRO A 735 -10.57 48.67 20.94
CA PRO A 735 -9.53 48.28 21.92
C PRO A 735 -9.19 46.76 21.90
N LYS A 736 -8.04 46.24 22.36
CA LYS A 736 -7.21 46.42 23.60
C LYS A 736 -7.79 45.74 24.85
N ASP A 737 -7.00 45.20 25.80
CA ASP A 737 -5.54 45.03 25.91
C ASP A 737 -5.15 44.01 27.02
N LYS A 738 -3.98 43.33 26.87
CA LYS A 738 -2.94 43.04 27.91
C LYS A 738 -3.25 42.19 29.17
N SER A 739 -2.25 41.56 29.85
CA SER A 739 -0.84 41.23 29.53
C SER A 739 -0.20 40.29 30.57
N SER A 740 0.90 39.59 30.20
CA SER A 740 2.09 39.19 31.01
C SER A 740 1.91 38.67 32.46
N GLY A 741 2.41 37.50 32.88
CA GLY A 741 3.82 37.04 32.81
C GLY A 741 4.40 36.94 34.25
N THR A 742 5.45 36.19 34.62
CA THR A 742 6.44 35.38 33.88
C THR A 742 7.14 34.41 34.87
N LYS A 743 7.42 33.14 34.47
CA LYS A 743 8.38 32.13 35.00
C LYS A 743 8.59 31.96 36.54
N ILE A 744 8.58 30.71 37.02
CA ILE A 744 9.73 30.00 37.66
C ILE A 744 9.41 28.50 37.84
N SER A 745 10.44 27.68 38.09
CA SER A 745 10.42 26.20 38.15
C SER A 745 10.11 25.61 39.54
N SER A 746 9.54 24.40 39.61
CA SER A 746 10.18 23.20 40.22
C SER A 746 9.21 22.00 40.37
N SER A 747 9.79 20.87 40.79
CA SER A 747 9.35 19.47 40.81
C SER A 747 8.32 19.04 41.88
N SER A 748 7.99 17.72 41.89
CA SER A 748 7.21 16.95 42.89
C SER A 748 5.69 17.16 42.79
N LYS A 749 4.75 16.21 43.02
CA LYS A 749 4.60 14.76 43.31
C LYS A 749 3.41 14.71 44.29
N SER A 750 2.50 13.73 44.13
CA SER A 750 1.44 13.34 45.11
C SER A 750 0.40 14.42 45.51
N SER A 751 -0.83 14.08 45.94
CA SER A 751 -1.64 12.86 45.73
C SER A 751 -3.11 13.10 46.17
N SER A 752 -4.03 12.25 45.69
CA SER A 752 -5.21 11.71 46.39
C SER A 752 -6.26 12.63 47.08
N ALA A 753 -7.54 12.33 46.79
CA ALA A 753 -8.71 12.42 47.68
C ALA A 753 -9.26 13.81 48.08
N GLU A 754 -10.53 13.98 48.50
CA GLU A 754 -11.82 13.33 48.11
C GLU A 754 -12.98 14.19 48.70
N ASN A 755 -14.20 14.10 48.14
CA ASN A 755 -15.45 14.73 48.63
C ASN A 755 -15.46 16.29 48.54
N THR A 756 -16.59 17.02 48.55
CA THR A 756 -17.93 16.71 49.11
C THR A 756 -19.10 17.30 48.28
N LEU A 757 -20.27 16.67 48.49
CA LEU A 757 -21.63 16.83 47.96
C LEU A 757 -22.21 18.21 47.51
N LEU A 758 -23.23 18.07 46.64
CA LEU A 758 -24.23 19.03 46.14
C LEU A 758 -25.00 19.82 47.24
N PRO A 759 -25.74 20.88 46.85
CA PRO A 759 -27.20 20.77 46.91
C PRO A 759 -27.98 21.28 45.67
N ARG A 760 -29.24 20.82 45.51
CA ARG A 760 -30.17 21.14 44.40
C ARG A 760 -31.23 22.20 44.76
N LYS A 761 -31.65 23.00 43.76
CA LYS A 761 -33.04 23.51 43.56
C LYS A 761 -33.37 23.32 42.06
N LYS A 762 -34.50 22.78 41.56
CA LYS A 762 -35.95 22.85 41.87
C LYS A 762 -36.55 24.25 41.65
N VAL A 763 -37.73 24.44 41.03
CA VAL A 763 -38.56 23.61 40.11
C VAL A 763 -39.66 24.54 39.54
N PHE A 764 -40.21 24.26 38.35
CA PHE A 764 -41.62 24.61 38.04
C PHE A 764 -42.28 23.49 37.20
N LYS A 765 -43.62 23.43 37.20
CA LYS A 765 -44.39 22.20 36.90
C LYS A 765 -45.86 22.52 36.57
N ARG A 766 -46.50 21.65 35.76
CA ARG A 766 -47.97 21.39 35.54
C ARG A 766 -48.50 21.74 34.14
N ILE A 767 -49.56 21.11 33.61
CA ILE A 767 -50.09 19.71 33.67
C ILE A 767 -51.30 19.61 32.70
N LYS A 768 -51.53 18.45 32.04
CA LYS A 768 -52.84 17.75 32.00
C LYS A 768 -52.75 16.38 31.32
N LYS A 769 -53.68 15.50 31.71
CA LYS A 769 -53.93 14.14 31.18
C LYS A 769 -55.25 14.11 30.43
N SER A 770 -55.45 13.11 29.57
CA SER A 770 -56.74 12.43 29.39
C SER A 770 -56.51 10.94 29.11
N THR A 771 -57.39 10.05 29.59
CA THR A 771 -57.28 8.59 29.45
C THR A 771 -58.67 7.92 29.48
N SER A 772 -59.06 7.27 28.38
CA SER A 772 -60.28 6.45 28.22
C SER A 772 -60.29 5.87 26.79
N LYS A 773 -60.85 4.70 26.48
CA LYS A 773 -61.39 3.57 27.27
C LYS A 773 -61.40 2.33 26.34
N ALA A 774 -61.54 1.12 26.87
CA ALA A 774 -61.66 -0.09 26.05
C ALA A 774 -63.09 -0.29 25.50
N VAL A 775 -63.21 -0.94 24.34
CA VAL A 775 -64.42 -1.59 23.82
C VAL A 775 -64.01 -2.92 23.18
N THR A 776 -64.82 -3.96 23.40
CA THR A 776 -64.65 -5.32 22.86
C THR A 776 -65.54 -5.55 21.63
N GLY A 777 -65.12 -6.41 20.71
CA GLY A 777 -65.91 -6.86 19.56
C GLY A 777 -65.48 -8.26 19.10
N VAL A 778 -66.44 -9.13 18.79
CA VAL A 778 -66.25 -10.54 18.43
C VAL A 778 -67.20 -10.90 17.29
N SER A 779 -66.81 -11.89 16.45
CA SER A 779 -67.51 -12.45 15.28
C SER A 779 -67.62 -11.54 14.04
N GLY A 780 -67.59 -12.08 12.80
CA GLY A 780 -67.15 -13.42 12.41
C GLY A 780 -67.68 -13.92 11.06
N LYS A 781 -67.03 -14.97 10.54
CA LYS A 781 -67.47 -15.94 9.50
C LYS A 781 -67.54 -15.52 8.01
N ASP A 782 -67.25 -16.54 7.19
CA ASP A 782 -67.62 -16.83 5.78
C ASP A 782 -67.28 -15.79 4.69
N GLY A 783 -66.78 -16.15 3.48
CA GLY A 783 -66.44 -17.47 2.94
C GLY A 783 -65.81 -17.37 1.52
N GLU A 784 -65.47 -18.54 0.94
CA GLU A 784 -64.71 -18.79 -0.31
C GLU A 784 -63.21 -18.39 -0.30
#